data_AF-R2RRS2-F1
#
_entry.id   AF-R2RRS2-F1
#
_cell.length_a   1.000
_cell.length_b   1.000
_cell.length_c   1.000
_cell.angle_alpha   90.00
_cell.angle_beta   90.00
_cell.angle_gamma   90.00
#
_symmetry.space_group_name_H-M   'P 1'
#
loop_
_entity.id
_entity.type
_entity.pdbx_description
1 polymer ?
#
loop_
_entity_poly.entity_id
_entity_poly.type
_entity_poly.pdbx_seq_one_letter_code
_entity_poly.pdbx_strand_id
1 'polypeptide(L)'
;MKKTSKNRIRDHVEEKYRAKMYRVWKQTFAKGLPLLVLLLGCTLFFCPDNARGTVWQANSIETIRTKLKAGQNSYTFEEGDTFYNIGLAVNVKWQTLMALNGFEEGSQYTVPVGTTITFDGSKITVTDQNGSVISEKELGEEDKLDPSKPFANQPSDTDKQAAQVSGTENKTTTAKRAVQTTGVNEQAKQTEAPIDKKQAEKEKQAAEAAKEQAEKERQEAERLKQAAEQKLTEALNKENSLSYAELQTKQAAATAKVTEAQAKYDGLTAQLTGVEQKVLAATTAQQAAQVALTTAQGTISQATTNYGNAQQRVIEVSGQISVLQSQAGEDANIQAQLAQLQQQLSTAQGELDTYGSQLAAAQQAVAEAQAAYDAAATALNAAIAEKAAIEAAIGQAQTTLVAAQQELANLPSLSTAATSDEAKKIQAELAQYSKRISTLDKKIIELASKIQTLNERIVELDQLIEGITTVANKVEADGKEANNSASEANQNADKANDTADEVENNLPHIPTNEDKFVTVMIDEAGNVLTDTEGYVKVFESEPVKTVETLANGDTITTYTTTVTYHKIVNTDEEVTINIDEAGNVLTSLEGYFKIHESEPVKTIEILVNGDTITTYTTTVTYHKIQNENKFVIKNVDEAGIELTDLTGYEKVSESEPVKSVEELANGDTITTYTTTVTYKKVSTKDPIIEAIKPANDPVIKAIREQVETDDTRVTLEQADQLVNVAFSKEVAKHFEKLVQEEQEKYGETKINNTKDEAAYREIAERAVEVMYKFNHARPTNLASEETYVVDREVGSEKMGFWSENISQTSVRKSEVNDDSVLMAQLIAQRMFNQYIESEREAGRAGDYVNGGHYMNIIQSGHSDMVLAVFIVEDEEDPGYYRISTTVSTGFVSIVK
;
A
#
# COMPACT_ATOMS: atom_id res chain seq x y z
N MET A 1 -12.74 4.57 61.95
CA MET A 1 -12.29 5.14 60.66
C MET A 1 -11.18 4.27 60.10
N LYS A 2 -11.39 3.80 58.86
CA LYS A 2 -10.62 2.78 58.13
C LYS A 2 -9.15 3.18 57.98
N LYS A 3 -8.22 2.29 58.35
CA LYS A 3 -6.86 2.31 57.79
C LYS A 3 -6.86 1.41 56.56
N THR A 4 -7.07 2.05 55.42
CA THR A 4 -6.99 1.45 54.08
C THR A 4 -5.54 1.03 53.83
N SER A 5 -5.30 -0.28 53.80
CA SER A 5 -4.05 -0.85 53.29
C SER A 5 -3.92 -0.48 51.81
N LYS A 6 -2.85 0.22 51.45
CA LYS A 6 -2.52 0.59 50.07
C LYS A 6 -2.11 -0.67 49.29
N ASN A 7 -2.99 -1.17 48.43
CA ASN A 7 -2.56 -1.96 47.28
C ASN A 7 -1.75 -1.03 46.36
N ARG A 8 -0.42 -1.11 46.48
CA ARG A 8 0.50 -0.49 45.53
C ARG A 8 0.55 -1.39 44.30
N ILE A 9 -0.37 -1.17 43.36
CA ILE A 9 -0.22 -1.62 41.98
C ILE A 9 1.06 -0.96 41.47
N ARG A 10 2.13 -1.76 41.34
CA ARG A 10 3.29 -1.36 40.54
C ARG A 10 2.90 -1.63 39.09
N ASP A 11 2.81 -0.56 38.31
CA ASP A 11 2.82 -0.63 36.85
C ASP A 11 4.14 -1.28 36.40
N HIS A 12 4.13 -2.60 36.27
CA HIS A 12 5.04 -3.29 35.37
C HIS A 12 4.34 -3.28 34.01
N VAL A 13 4.90 -2.49 33.09
CA VAL A 13 4.53 -2.55 31.67
C VAL A 13 4.84 -3.96 31.18
N GLU A 14 3.81 -4.78 31.05
CA GLU A 14 3.85 -6.14 30.52
C GLU A 14 4.28 -6.11 29.04
N GLU A 15 5.40 -6.74 28.69
CA GLU A 15 5.60 -7.24 27.32
C GLU A 15 4.85 -8.56 27.17
N LYS A 16 3.54 -8.47 26.84
CA LYS A 16 2.79 -9.58 26.25
C LYS A 16 3.34 -9.83 24.85
N TYR A 17 4.11 -10.88 24.68
CA TYR A 17 4.48 -11.38 23.35
C TYR A 17 3.23 -12.00 22.71
N ARG A 18 2.43 -11.21 21.99
CA ARG A 18 1.84 -11.74 20.75
C ARG A 18 3.01 -11.99 19.79
N ALA A 19 2.85 -12.83 18.77
CA ALA A 19 3.79 -12.84 17.63
C ALA A 19 4.11 -11.39 17.25
N LYS A 20 5.29 -10.92 17.63
CA LYS A 20 5.73 -9.54 17.42
C LYS A 20 7.12 -9.59 16.85
N MET A 21 7.12 -9.32 15.55
CA MET A 21 8.07 -8.52 14.81
C MET A 21 9.32 -8.08 15.59
N TYR A 22 10.47 -8.48 15.06
CA TYR A 22 11.73 -7.84 15.36
C TYR A 22 11.60 -6.32 15.21
N ARG A 23 11.83 -5.61 16.32
CA ARG A 23 12.05 -4.18 16.33
C ARG A 23 13.53 -3.97 16.61
N VAL A 24 14.30 -3.72 15.56
CA VAL A 24 15.73 -3.43 15.68
C VAL A 24 15.91 -1.93 15.90
N TRP A 25 16.85 -1.61 16.80
CA TRP A 25 17.66 -0.40 16.92
C TRP A 25 17.33 0.63 18.02
N LYS A 26 18.26 0.74 18.98
CA LYS A 26 18.53 1.94 19.78
C LYS A 26 19.91 2.49 19.38
N GLN A 27 19.93 3.78 19.05
CA GLN A 27 21.08 4.60 18.64
C GLN A 27 21.88 5.15 19.83
N THR A 28 23.20 5.31 19.65
CA THR A 28 24.01 6.35 20.32
C THR A 28 24.93 7.05 19.30
N PHE A 29 24.98 8.38 19.38
CA PHE A 29 25.54 9.31 18.36
C PHE A 29 26.95 9.82 18.68
N ALA A 30 27.73 10.15 17.65
CA ALA A 30 28.81 11.14 17.71
C ALA A 30 29.04 11.89 16.35
N LYS A 31 28.41 13.08 16.26
CA LYS A 31 28.82 14.40 15.67
C LYS A 31 29.58 14.53 14.32
N GLY A 32 28.96 15.27 13.37
CA GLY A 32 29.65 16.10 12.35
C GLY A 32 28.87 16.62 11.11
N LEU A 33 28.00 17.64 11.26
CA LEU A 33 27.55 18.77 10.36
C LEU A 33 27.23 18.60 8.81
N PRO A 34 26.50 19.54 8.13
CA PRO A 34 25.26 19.24 7.38
C PRO A 34 25.21 19.77 5.92
N LEU A 35 24.28 19.30 5.08
CA LEU A 35 23.62 20.18 4.11
C LEU A 35 22.23 19.66 3.68
N LEU A 36 21.32 20.64 3.59
CA LEU A 36 19.88 20.65 3.35
C LEU A 36 19.38 19.88 2.10
N VAL A 37 18.46 18.92 2.29
CA VAL A 37 17.31 18.67 1.39
C VAL A 37 16.12 18.31 2.27
N LEU A 38 15.07 19.14 2.23
CA LEU A 38 13.85 18.99 2.99
C LEU A 38 12.69 18.79 2.02
N LEU A 39 12.39 17.53 1.70
CA LEU A 39 11.07 17.02 1.33
C LEU A 39 11.11 15.48 1.35
N LEU A 40 10.36 14.90 2.29
CA LEU A 40 10.13 13.46 2.54
C LEU A 40 11.36 12.63 2.95
N GLY A 41 11.52 12.50 4.27
CA GLY A 41 12.57 11.71 4.90
C GLY A 41 12.43 10.21 4.63
N CYS A 42 13.43 9.66 3.95
CA CYS A 42 13.85 8.25 3.98
C CYS A 42 15.28 8.14 3.42
N THR A 43 16.29 8.62 4.15
CA THR A 43 17.69 8.26 3.87
C THR A 43 18.02 6.97 4.60
N LEU A 44 17.72 5.83 3.96
CA LEU A 44 18.29 4.54 4.33
C LEU A 44 19.71 4.46 3.74
N PHE A 45 20.71 4.71 4.58
CA PHE A 45 22.09 4.28 4.28
C PHE A 45 22.14 2.75 4.42
N PHE A 46 22.30 2.05 3.30
CA PHE A 46 22.55 0.60 3.28
C PHE A 46 24.03 0.34 3.57
N CYS A 47 24.30 -0.40 4.65
CA CYS A 47 25.50 -1.23 4.78
C CYS A 47 25.05 -2.69 4.64
N PRO A 48 25.74 -3.55 3.86
CA PRO A 48 25.33 -4.92 3.66
C PRO A 48 25.90 -5.77 4.80
N ASP A 49 25.13 -5.96 5.87
CA ASP A 49 25.35 -7.08 6.77
C ASP A 49 24.19 -8.07 6.63
N ASN A 50 24.54 -9.25 6.10
CA ASN A 50 23.67 -10.39 5.91
C ASN A 50 23.22 -10.97 7.26
N ALA A 51 22.26 -10.34 7.92
CA ALA A 51 21.58 -10.93 9.07
C ALA A 51 20.40 -11.78 8.57
N ARG A 52 20.67 -13.08 8.34
CA ARG A 52 19.63 -14.10 8.16
C ARG A 52 18.77 -14.17 9.42
N GLY A 53 17.57 -13.61 9.39
CA GLY A 53 16.57 -13.81 10.44
C GLY A 53 16.14 -15.28 10.47
N THR A 54 16.31 -15.94 11.61
CA THR A 54 15.87 -17.33 11.83
C THR A 54 14.35 -17.40 11.92
N VAL A 55 13.78 -18.36 11.18
CA VAL A 55 12.35 -18.68 11.16
C VAL A 55 11.94 -19.27 12.51
N TRP A 56 10.87 -18.76 13.12
CA TRP A 56 10.30 -19.37 14.33
C TRP A 56 9.70 -20.74 13.98
N GLN A 57 10.22 -21.79 14.61
CA GLN A 57 9.75 -23.17 14.46
C GLN A 57 9.39 -23.69 15.85
N ALA A 58 8.19 -24.27 15.99
CA ALA A 58 7.79 -24.84 17.27
C ALA A 58 8.66 -26.06 17.63
N ASN A 59 9.21 -26.11 18.84
CA ASN A 59 9.95 -27.26 19.33
C ASN A 59 9.00 -28.45 19.49
N SER A 60 9.37 -29.61 18.92
CA SER A 60 8.58 -30.83 19.04
C SER A 60 8.58 -31.36 20.48
N ILE A 61 7.62 -32.21 20.81
CA ILE A 61 7.52 -32.84 22.13
C ILE A 61 8.79 -33.65 22.42
N GLU A 62 9.32 -34.35 21.42
CA GLU A 62 10.57 -35.12 21.50
C GLU A 62 11.78 -34.21 21.73
N THR A 63 11.81 -33.04 21.09
CA THR A 63 12.86 -32.02 21.30
C THR A 63 12.86 -31.49 22.73
N ILE A 64 11.67 -31.25 23.31
CA ILE A 64 11.52 -30.81 24.70
C ILE A 64 11.89 -31.95 25.68
N ARG A 65 11.43 -33.18 25.41
CA ARG A 65 11.73 -34.38 26.22
C ARG A 65 13.20 -34.76 26.20
N THR A 66 13.91 -34.59 25.09
CA THR A 66 15.36 -34.87 25.02
C THR A 66 16.19 -33.87 25.82
N LYS A 67 15.69 -32.63 25.99
CA LYS A 67 16.31 -31.61 26.85
C LYS A 67 16.04 -31.86 28.34
N LEU A 68 14.91 -32.49 28.68
CA LEU A 68 14.59 -33.03 30.00
C LEU A 68 15.30 -34.37 30.26
N LYS A 69 16.58 -34.35 30.67
CA LYS A 69 17.34 -35.58 30.95
C LYS A 69 16.66 -36.43 32.04
N ALA A 70 16.88 -37.76 32.04
CA ALA A 70 16.36 -38.64 33.07
C ALA A 70 16.79 -38.16 34.48
N GLY A 71 15.81 -37.88 35.36
CA GLY A 71 16.05 -37.35 36.71
C GLY A 71 16.16 -35.82 36.80
N GLN A 72 16.03 -35.07 35.70
CA GLN A 72 15.81 -33.63 35.75
C GLN A 72 14.33 -33.34 36.03
N ASN A 73 14.12 -32.46 37.00
CA ASN A 73 12.81 -32.01 37.47
C ASN A 73 12.57 -30.53 37.12
N SER A 74 13.38 -29.93 36.25
CA SER A 74 13.19 -28.55 35.81
C SER A 74 13.34 -28.39 34.31
N TYR A 75 12.60 -27.42 33.77
CA TYR A 75 12.64 -27.05 32.36
C TYR A 75 12.58 -25.54 32.19
N THR A 76 13.50 -24.97 31.41
CA THR A 76 13.52 -23.56 31.05
C THR A 76 12.94 -23.39 29.65
N PHE A 77 11.98 -22.48 29.51
CA PHE A 77 11.30 -22.22 28.24
C PHE A 77 12.27 -21.59 27.24
N GLU A 78 12.31 -22.13 26.03
CA GLU A 78 13.18 -21.70 24.95
C GLU A 78 12.39 -21.15 23.76
N GLU A 79 13.09 -20.47 22.86
CA GLU A 79 12.51 -20.02 21.60
C GLU A 79 11.96 -21.23 20.81
N GLY A 80 10.71 -21.12 20.34
CA GLY A 80 9.98 -22.21 19.71
C GLY A 80 9.09 -23.04 20.65
N ASP A 81 9.18 -22.87 21.96
CA ASP A 81 8.31 -23.63 22.87
C ASP A 81 6.84 -23.14 22.86
N THR A 82 5.92 -24.05 23.20
CA THR A 82 4.50 -23.75 23.40
C THR A 82 4.02 -24.36 24.72
N PHE A 83 3.05 -23.74 25.41
CA PHE A 83 2.47 -24.32 26.63
C PHE A 83 1.88 -25.71 26.37
N TYR A 84 1.35 -25.91 25.16
CA TYR A 84 0.83 -27.19 24.69
C TYR A 84 1.91 -28.28 24.62
N ASN A 85 3.03 -28.03 23.90
CA ASN A 85 4.09 -29.04 23.75
C ASN A 85 4.86 -29.27 25.06
N ILE A 86 5.06 -28.23 25.88
CA ILE A 86 5.66 -28.38 27.20
C ILE A 86 4.74 -29.22 28.09
N GLY A 87 3.43 -28.93 28.13
CA GLY A 87 2.46 -29.70 28.92
C GLY A 87 2.49 -31.19 28.61
N LEU A 88 2.49 -31.54 27.31
CA LEU A 88 2.63 -32.92 26.85
C LEU A 88 3.99 -33.55 27.18
N ALA A 89 5.06 -32.76 27.22
CA ALA A 89 6.38 -33.23 27.59
C ALA A 89 6.52 -33.49 29.10
N VAL A 90 5.89 -32.66 29.95
CA VAL A 90 6.00 -32.72 31.41
C VAL A 90 4.79 -33.34 32.12
N ASN A 91 3.84 -33.90 31.37
CA ASN A 91 2.62 -34.53 31.90
C ASN A 91 1.74 -33.60 32.76
N VAL A 92 1.67 -32.31 32.41
CA VAL A 92 0.78 -31.32 33.05
C VAL A 92 -0.15 -30.73 32.01
N LYS A 93 -1.44 -30.57 32.32
CA LYS A 93 -2.39 -29.91 31.43
C LYS A 93 -1.88 -28.53 31.04
N TRP A 94 -1.88 -28.23 29.74
CA TRP A 94 -1.37 -26.95 29.24
C TRP A 94 -2.15 -25.76 29.81
N GLN A 95 -3.43 -25.94 30.13
CA GLN A 95 -4.26 -24.92 30.81
C GLN A 95 -3.70 -24.60 32.20
N THR A 96 -3.29 -25.62 32.96
CA THR A 96 -2.69 -25.46 34.29
C THR A 96 -1.33 -24.76 34.18
N LEU A 97 -0.47 -25.17 33.24
CA LEU A 97 0.82 -24.51 33.03
C LEU A 97 0.68 -23.05 32.60
N MET A 98 -0.21 -22.77 31.66
CA MET A 98 -0.48 -21.43 31.16
C MET A 98 -1.01 -20.51 32.27
N ALA A 99 -1.98 -20.98 33.06
CA ALA A 99 -2.53 -20.24 34.19
C ALA A 99 -1.48 -19.96 35.28
N LEU A 100 -0.60 -20.92 35.59
CA LEU A 100 0.51 -20.74 36.53
C LEU A 100 1.53 -19.71 36.05
N ASN A 101 1.64 -19.51 34.75
CA ASN A 101 2.50 -18.49 34.15
C ASN A 101 1.78 -17.13 33.97
N GLY A 102 0.53 -16.99 34.45
CA GLY A 102 -0.24 -15.74 34.38
C GLY A 102 -0.93 -15.48 33.04
N PHE A 103 -1.15 -16.51 32.21
CA PHE A 103 -1.77 -16.40 30.89
C PHE A 103 -3.20 -16.97 30.86
N GLU A 104 -4.03 -16.44 29.95
CA GLU A 104 -5.45 -16.82 29.75
C GLU A 104 -5.64 -17.74 28.53
N GLU A 105 -6.77 -18.46 28.50
CA GLU A 105 -7.17 -19.39 27.44
C GLU A 105 -7.18 -18.70 26.06
N GLY A 106 -6.57 -19.35 25.06
CA GLY A 106 -6.22 -18.72 23.78
C GLY A 106 -4.72 -18.40 23.62
N SER A 107 -3.92 -18.53 24.68
CA SER A 107 -2.46 -18.30 24.66
C SER A 107 -1.63 -19.60 24.56
N GLN A 108 -2.26 -20.75 24.29
CA GLN A 108 -1.63 -22.08 24.33
C GLN A 108 -0.36 -22.26 23.45
N TYR A 109 -0.18 -21.44 22.42
CA TYR A 109 0.92 -21.51 21.47
C TYR A 109 2.05 -20.51 21.73
N THR A 110 2.13 -19.94 22.94
CA THR A 110 3.14 -18.92 23.27
C THR A 110 3.61 -19.10 24.70
N VAL A 111 4.92 -18.95 24.96
CA VAL A 111 5.48 -19.02 26.31
C VAL A 111 6.43 -17.86 26.60
N PRO A 112 6.63 -17.47 27.87
CA PRO A 112 7.66 -16.52 28.26
C PRO A 112 9.06 -17.19 28.25
N VAL A 113 9.83 -17.00 27.19
CA VAL A 113 11.20 -17.54 27.05
C VAL A 113 12.08 -17.11 28.23
N GLY A 114 12.86 -18.05 28.77
CA GLY A 114 13.69 -17.85 29.96
C GLY A 114 13.00 -18.17 31.28
N THR A 115 11.67 -18.35 31.30
CA THR A 115 10.95 -18.84 32.49
C THR A 115 11.28 -20.30 32.77
N THR A 116 11.50 -20.65 34.03
CA THR A 116 11.82 -22.02 34.45
C THR A 116 10.71 -22.59 35.32
N ILE A 117 10.22 -23.77 34.96
CA ILE A 117 9.36 -24.59 35.81
C ILE A 117 10.21 -25.64 36.52
N THR A 118 10.02 -25.80 37.82
CA THR A 118 10.70 -26.82 38.65
C THR A 118 9.67 -27.62 39.42
N PHE A 119 9.83 -28.94 39.42
CA PHE A 119 8.99 -29.92 40.10
C PHE A 119 9.74 -30.48 41.31
N ASP A 120 9.12 -30.42 42.49
CA ASP A 120 9.57 -31.15 43.68
C ASP A 120 8.37 -31.97 44.14
N GLY A 121 8.35 -33.25 43.78
CA GLY A 121 7.16 -34.08 43.96
C GLY A 121 5.97 -33.50 43.19
N SER A 122 4.83 -33.33 43.87
CA SER A 122 3.62 -32.71 43.34
C SER A 122 3.68 -31.18 43.30
N LYS A 123 4.72 -30.56 43.86
CA LYS A 123 4.84 -29.10 43.88
C LYS A 123 5.53 -28.56 42.64
N ILE A 124 4.88 -27.63 41.95
CA ILE A 124 5.48 -26.87 40.85
C ILE A 124 5.83 -25.45 41.30
N THR A 125 7.05 -25.02 41.01
CA THR A 125 7.52 -23.65 41.20
C THR A 125 7.90 -23.05 39.85
N VAL A 126 7.37 -21.88 39.54
CA VAL A 126 7.67 -21.13 38.30
C VAL A 126 8.53 -19.92 38.67
N THR A 127 9.70 -19.78 38.06
CA THR A 127 10.59 -18.64 38.24
C THR A 127 10.86 -17.92 36.93
N ASP A 128 10.95 -16.59 36.96
CA ASP A 128 11.33 -15.78 35.80
C ASP A 128 12.80 -15.98 35.39
N GLN A 129 13.22 -15.34 34.30
CA GLN A 129 14.60 -15.35 33.79
C GLN A 129 15.66 -14.85 34.79
N ASN A 130 15.25 -14.13 35.84
CA ASN A 130 16.13 -13.62 36.89
C ASN A 130 16.11 -14.51 38.15
N GLY A 131 15.37 -15.63 38.14
CA GLY A 131 15.23 -16.54 39.28
C GLY A 131 14.21 -16.10 40.33
N SER A 132 13.37 -15.10 40.06
CA SER A 132 12.30 -14.68 40.98
C SER A 132 11.07 -15.57 40.82
N VAL A 133 10.49 -16.04 41.93
CA VAL A 133 9.29 -16.89 41.92
C VAL A 133 8.09 -16.09 41.43
N ILE A 134 7.51 -16.54 40.31
CA ILE A 134 6.27 -16.01 39.70
C ILE A 134 5.06 -16.65 40.37
N SER A 135 5.08 -17.98 40.53
CA SER A 135 4.01 -18.75 41.16
C SER A 135 4.51 -20.06 41.74
N GLU A 136 3.77 -20.59 42.70
CA GLU A 136 4.00 -21.91 43.30
C GLU A 136 2.63 -22.56 43.54
N LYS A 137 2.47 -23.84 43.18
CA LYS A 137 1.22 -24.58 43.34
C LYS A 137 1.50 -26.05 43.64
N GLU A 138 0.68 -26.63 44.51
CA GLU A 138 0.57 -28.08 44.69
C GLU A 138 -0.34 -28.65 43.59
N LEU A 139 0.18 -29.55 42.75
CA LEU A 139 -0.54 -30.17 41.64
C LEU A 139 -1.23 -31.46 42.09
N GLY A 140 -2.50 -31.62 41.71
CA GLY A 140 -3.29 -32.84 41.95
C GLY A 140 -3.35 -33.77 40.73
N GLU A 141 -3.97 -34.94 40.89
CA GLU A 141 -4.22 -35.89 39.79
C GLU A 141 -5.05 -35.26 38.65
N GLU A 142 -5.89 -34.28 38.98
CA GLU A 142 -6.68 -33.49 38.03
C GLU A 142 -5.82 -32.58 37.14
N ASP A 143 -4.59 -32.27 37.52
CA ASP A 143 -3.66 -31.44 36.75
C ASP A 143 -2.82 -32.28 35.76
N LYS A 144 -2.85 -33.63 35.85
CA LYS A 144 -2.15 -34.54 34.95
C LYS A 144 -2.85 -34.72 33.61
N LEU A 145 -2.05 -34.96 32.57
CA LEU A 145 -2.55 -35.44 31.28
C LEU A 145 -2.73 -36.97 31.28
N ASP A 146 -1.81 -37.68 31.94
CA ASP A 146 -1.81 -39.13 32.13
C ASP A 146 -1.64 -39.44 33.63
N PRO A 147 -2.71 -39.86 34.33
CA PRO A 147 -2.65 -40.20 35.76
C PRO A 147 -1.70 -41.35 36.11
N SER A 148 -1.33 -42.18 35.14
CA SER A 148 -0.41 -43.31 35.34
C SER A 148 1.07 -42.91 35.36
N LYS A 149 1.38 -41.65 35.08
CA LYS A 149 2.75 -41.11 35.01
C LYS A 149 2.97 -39.99 36.04
N PRO A 150 4.19 -39.86 36.56
CA PRO A 150 4.56 -38.73 37.40
C PRO A 150 4.66 -37.43 36.59
N PHE A 151 4.74 -36.29 37.26
CA PHE A 151 5.03 -35.00 36.64
C PHE A 151 6.48 -34.92 36.17
N ALA A 152 6.71 -34.39 34.97
CA ALA A 152 8.01 -34.38 34.31
C ALA A 152 8.68 -35.77 34.30
N ASN A 153 10.01 -35.82 34.36
CA ASN A 153 10.79 -37.07 34.35
C ASN A 153 11.23 -37.49 35.77
N GLN A 154 10.42 -37.21 36.79
CA GLN A 154 10.72 -37.60 38.17
C GLN A 154 10.32 -39.06 38.46
N PRO A 155 10.97 -39.77 39.40
CA PRO A 155 10.67 -41.17 39.70
C PRO A 155 9.37 -41.37 40.50
N SER A 156 8.91 -40.34 41.21
CA SER A 156 7.65 -40.32 41.98
C SER A 156 7.23 -38.89 42.28
N ASP A 157 5.93 -38.62 42.39
CA ASP A 157 5.40 -37.30 42.77
C ASP A 157 5.44 -37.06 44.29
N THR A 158 6.17 -37.86 45.06
CA THR A 158 6.31 -37.74 46.52
C THR A 158 7.66 -37.08 46.87
N ASP A 159 7.61 -36.04 47.70
CA ASP A 159 8.77 -35.20 48.07
C ASP A 159 9.98 -35.99 48.59
N LYS A 160 11.18 -35.62 48.14
CA LYS A 160 12.45 -36.13 48.70
C LYS A 160 12.97 -35.24 49.84
N GLN A 161 12.26 -35.20 50.97
CA GLN A 161 12.88 -34.89 52.28
C GLN A 161 11.93 -35.20 53.46
N ALA A 162 12.07 -36.38 54.06
CA ALA A 162 12.13 -36.60 55.52
C ALA A 162 12.04 -38.10 55.86
N ALA A 163 13.19 -38.71 56.13
CA ALA A 163 13.27 -39.85 57.05
C ALA A 163 13.97 -39.37 58.32
N GLN A 164 13.20 -38.98 59.35
CA GLN A 164 13.58 -39.18 60.75
C GLN A 164 12.40 -38.98 61.74
N VAL A 165 11.91 -40.12 62.22
CA VAL A 165 11.29 -40.48 63.51
C VAL A 165 10.99 -39.34 64.52
N SER A 166 9.73 -39.22 64.95
CA SER A 166 9.24 -39.60 66.30
C SER A 166 7.91 -38.92 66.67
N GLY A 167 7.00 -39.65 67.32
CA GLY A 167 6.13 -39.07 68.36
C GLY A 167 4.63 -38.87 68.06
N THR A 168 3.84 -39.89 68.45
CA THR A 168 2.63 -39.82 69.29
C THR A 168 1.37 -39.04 68.85
N GLU A 169 0.29 -39.82 68.75
CA GLU A 169 -1.07 -39.57 69.28
C GLU A 169 -2.05 -38.54 68.66
N ASN A 170 -3.11 -39.13 68.10
CA ASN A 170 -4.52 -38.97 68.46
C ASN A 170 -5.35 -37.74 67.98
N LYS A 171 -6.39 -38.12 67.22
CA LYS A 171 -7.83 -37.85 67.49
C LYS A 171 -8.52 -36.63 66.85
N THR A 172 -9.62 -37.00 66.16
CA THR A 172 -10.96 -36.38 66.15
C THR A 172 -11.28 -35.26 65.14
N THR A 173 -12.20 -35.59 64.23
CA THR A 173 -13.43 -34.85 63.83
C THR A 173 -13.28 -33.43 63.27
N THR A 174 -13.97 -33.03 62.21
CA THR A 174 -15.44 -32.92 62.19
C THR A 174 -15.91 -32.62 60.77
N ALA A 175 -16.80 -33.45 60.24
CA ALA A 175 -17.66 -33.11 59.11
C ALA A 175 -18.72 -32.09 59.57
N LYS A 176 -18.93 -31.02 58.80
CA LYS A 176 -20.15 -30.20 58.86
C LYS A 176 -20.75 -30.09 57.47
N ARG A 177 -21.74 -30.95 57.22
CA ARG A 177 -22.78 -30.77 56.23
C ARG A 177 -23.93 -30.04 56.94
N ALA A 178 -24.39 -28.93 56.39
CA ALA A 178 -25.62 -28.26 56.82
C ALA A 178 -26.73 -28.55 55.82
N VAL A 179 -27.83 -29.00 56.40
CA VAL A 179 -29.12 -29.42 55.85
C VAL A 179 -30.06 -28.21 55.79
N GLN A 180 -30.98 -28.18 54.83
CA GLN A 180 -32.43 -27.92 55.01
C GLN A 180 -33.09 -27.82 53.62
N THR A 181 -33.86 -28.82 53.17
CA THR A 181 -35.28 -29.16 53.45
C THR A 181 -36.30 -28.24 52.79
N THR A 182 -37.15 -28.84 51.98
CA THR A 182 -38.65 -28.85 51.99
C THR A 182 -39.09 -29.51 50.68
N GLY A 183 -40.17 -30.27 50.56
CA GLY A 183 -41.23 -30.66 51.48
C GLY A 183 -42.04 -31.80 50.84
N VAL A 184 -42.77 -32.51 51.68
CA VAL A 184 -43.59 -33.69 51.38
C VAL A 184 -44.96 -33.26 50.83
N ASN A 185 -45.53 -34.02 49.88
CA ASN A 185 -46.93 -34.43 50.04
C ASN A 185 -47.26 -35.76 49.33
N GLU A 186 -48.15 -36.50 49.98
CA GLU A 186 -48.55 -37.90 49.77
C GLU A 186 -49.42 -38.13 48.52
N GLN A 187 -49.40 -39.37 47.97
CA GLN A 187 -50.59 -40.25 47.92
C GLN A 187 -50.32 -41.64 47.29
N ALA A 188 -50.57 -42.66 48.11
CA ALA A 188 -51.34 -43.89 47.89
C ALA A 188 -51.11 -44.84 46.68
N LYS A 189 -50.95 -46.12 47.10
CA LYS A 189 -51.50 -47.39 46.55
C LYS A 189 -50.81 -48.10 45.37
N GLN A 190 -50.04 -49.13 45.77
CA GLN A 190 -50.33 -50.55 45.51
C GLN A 190 -50.52 -50.99 44.06
N THR A 191 -49.46 -51.58 43.50
CA THR A 191 -49.56 -52.83 42.71
C THR A 191 -48.21 -53.56 42.79
N GLU A 192 -48.24 -54.76 43.34
CA GLU A 192 -47.10 -55.69 43.41
C GLU A 192 -46.71 -56.13 41.99
N ALA A 193 -45.42 -56.01 41.67
CA ALA A 193 -44.77 -56.68 40.55
C ALA A 193 -43.48 -57.35 41.07
N PRO A 194 -43.11 -58.52 40.56
CA PRO A 194 -42.22 -59.45 41.25
C PRO A 194 -40.80 -58.88 41.35
N ILE A 195 -40.27 -58.94 42.56
CA ILE A 195 -38.89 -58.58 42.89
C ILE A 195 -37.96 -59.66 42.30
N ASP A 196 -37.29 -59.38 41.18
CA ASP A 196 -36.25 -60.27 40.63
C ASP A 196 -34.86 -59.61 40.70
N LYS A 197 -34.09 -60.01 41.72
CA LYS A 197 -32.68 -59.64 41.90
C LYS A 197 -31.83 -59.96 40.66
N LYS A 198 -32.11 -61.06 39.96
CA LYS A 198 -31.34 -61.46 38.76
C LYS A 198 -31.52 -60.46 37.61
N GLN A 199 -32.68 -59.81 37.52
CA GLN A 199 -32.91 -58.80 36.50
C GLN A 199 -32.08 -57.53 36.78
N ALA A 200 -32.03 -57.06 38.03
CA ALA A 200 -31.21 -55.90 38.41
C ALA A 200 -29.70 -56.16 38.24
N GLU A 201 -29.23 -57.38 38.54
CA GLU A 201 -27.84 -57.80 38.29
C GLU A 201 -27.50 -57.85 36.80
N LYS A 202 -28.42 -58.34 35.96
CA LYS A 202 -28.24 -58.37 34.50
C LYS A 202 -28.21 -56.96 33.88
N GLU A 203 -29.06 -56.06 34.35
CA GLU A 203 -29.07 -54.66 33.91
C GLU A 203 -27.81 -53.90 34.35
N LYS A 204 -27.26 -54.24 35.53
CA LYS A 204 -25.99 -53.71 36.01
C LYS A 204 -24.82 -54.17 35.13
N GLN A 205 -24.72 -55.47 34.84
CA GLN A 205 -23.69 -56.01 33.95
C GLN A 205 -23.77 -55.38 32.54
N ALA A 206 -24.97 -55.18 32.00
CA ALA A 206 -25.16 -54.50 30.72
C ALA A 206 -24.73 -53.02 30.77
N ALA A 207 -25.00 -52.32 31.88
CA ALA A 207 -24.57 -50.93 32.07
C ALA A 207 -23.05 -50.81 32.25
N GLU A 208 -22.41 -51.76 32.94
CA GLU A 208 -20.95 -51.85 33.09
C GLU A 208 -20.26 -52.10 31.74
N ALA A 209 -20.76 -53.04 30.94
CA ALA A 209 -20.25 -53.30 29.60
C ALA A 209 -20.42 -52.09 28.66
N ALA A 210 -21.56 -51.39 28.73
CA ALA A 210 -21.81 -50.18 27.97
C ALA A 210 -20.90 -49.01 28.40
N LYS A 211 -20.55 -48.93 29.69
CA LYS A 211 -19.62 -47.94 30.23
C LYS A 211 -18.19 -48.20 29.77
N GLU A 212 -17.74 -49.45 29.84
CA GLU A 212 -16.41 -49.85 29.35
C GLU A 212 -16.25 -49.58 27.84
N GLN A 213 -17.30 -49.86 27.06
CA GLN A 213 -17.33 -49.53 25.63
C GLN A 213 -17.26 -48.01 25.38
N ALA A 214 -18.00 -47.20 26.16
CA ALA A 214 -17.96 -45.75 26.05
C ALA A 214 -16.58 -45.17 26.46
N GLU A 215 -15.90 -45.75 27.46
CA GLU A 215 -14.55 -45.39 27.86
C GLU A 215 -13.51 -45.71 26.77
N LYS A 216 -13.63 -46.87 26.10
CA LYS A 216 -12.80 -47.24 24.95
C LYS A 216 -13.00 -46.28 23.76
N GLU A 217 -14.25 -45.96 23.43
CA GLU A 217 -14.56 -44.98 22.37
C GLU A 217 -14.03 -43.58 22.70
N ARG A 218 -14.02 -43.20 23.98
CA ARG A 218 -13.48 -41.92 24.44
C ARG A 218 -11.96 -41.87 24.30
N GLN A 219 -11.26 -42.93 24.68
CA GLN A 219 -9.80 -43.03 24.52
C GLN A 219 -9.40 -42.94 23.04
N GLU A 220 -10.14 -43.60 22.15
CA GLU A 220 -9.88 -43.52 20.71
C GLU A 220 -10.18 -42.12 20.15
N ALA A 221 -11.27 -41.47 20.59
CA ALA A 221 -11.57 -40.09 20.20
C ALA A 221 -10.48 -39.09 20.65
N GLU A 222 -9.90 -39.30 21.84
CA GLU A 222 -8.77 -38.50 22.35
C GLU A 222 -7.50 -38.73 21.51
N ARG A 223 -7.20 -39.98 21.15
CA ARG A 223 -6.08 -40.32 20.25
C ARG A 223 -6.22 -39.66 18.88
N LEU A 224 -7.42 -39.70 18.30
CA LEU A 224 -7.72 -39.07 17.01
C LEU A 224 -7.63 -37.54 17.08
N LYS A 225 -8.07 -36.95 18.19
CA LYS A 225 -7.90 -35.51 18.45
C LYS A 225 -6.42 -35.13 18.47
N GLN A 226 -5.58 -35.85 19.22
CA GLN A 226 -4.13 -35.59 19.28
C GLN A 226 -3.46 -35.73 17.91
N ALA A 227 -3.85 -36.74 17.12
CA ALA A 227 -3.35 -36.89 15.76
C ALA A 227 -3.77 -35.74 14.82
N ALA A 228 -4.99 -35.21 14.97
CA ALA A 228 -5.44 -34.03 14.23
C ALA A 228 -4.72 -32.74 14.68
N GLU A 229 -4.41 -32.57 15.97
CA GLU A 229 -3.62 -31.44 16.48
C GLU A 229 -2.19 -31.44 15.91
N GLN A 230 -1.58 -32.63 15.78
CA GLN A 230 -0.29 -32.78 15.13
C GLN A 230 -0.35 -32.41 13.63
N LYS A 231 -1.36 -32.91 12.91
CA LYS A 231 -1.57 -32.57 11.48
C LYS A 231 -1.79 -31.07 11.27
N LEU A 232 -2.53 -30.41 12.16
CA LEU A 232 -2.71 -28.95 12.10
C LEU A 232 -1.36 -28.24 12.19
N THR A 233 -0.51 -28.67 13.13
CA THR A 233 0.83 -28.09 13.32
C THR A 233 1.71 -28.29 12.09
N GLU A 234 1.72 -29.49 11.51
CA GLU A 234 2.47 -29.79 10.28
C GLU A 234 1.96 -28.98 9.07
N ALA A 235 0.64 -28.84 8.92
CA ALA A 235 0.02 -28.04 7.86
C ALA A 235 0.37 -26.55 7.99
N LEU A 236 0.26 -25.99 9.21
CA LEU A 236 0.63 -24.60 9.48
C LEU A 236 2.11 -24.33 9.20
N ASN A 237 2.99 -25.24 9.60
CA ASN A 237 4.44 -25.12 9.36
C ASN A 237 4.79 -25.20 7.86
N LYS A 238 4.14 -26.11 7.12
CA LYS A 238 4.33 -26.24 5.68
C LYS A 238 3.89 -24.98 4.92
N GLU A 239 2.70 -24.47 5.23
CA GLU A 239 2.14 -23.25 4.60
C GLU A 239 3.02 -22.02 4.91
N ASN A 240 3.46 -21.87 6.17
CA ASN A 240 4.38 -20.81 6.58
C ASN A 240 5.72 -20.88 5.82
N SER A 241 6.27 -22.08 5.62
CA SER A 241 7.52 -22.24 4.88
C SER A 241 7.40 -21.90 3.40
N LEU A 242 6.26 -22.24 2.77
CA LEU A 242 6.00 -21.90 1.37
C LEU A 242 5.81 -20.39 1.19
N SER A 243 4.97 -19.79 2.04
CA SER A 243 4.72 -18.34 2.04
C SER A 243 6.00 -17.54 2.30
N TYR A 244 6.85 -18.00 3.23
CA TYR A 244 8.16 -17.39 3.48
C TYR A 244 9.10 -17.45 2.28
N ALA A 245 9.20 -18.60 1.60
CA ALA A 245 10.06 -18.75 0.42
C ALA A 245 9.59 -17.85 -0.74
N GLU A 246 8.28 -17.74 -0.94
CA GLU A 246 7.69 -16.84 -1.93
C GLU A 246 7.92 -15.36 -1.57
N LEU A 247 7.71 -14.98 -0.30
CA LEU A 247 7.97 -13.61 0.18
C LEU A 247 9.45 -13.25 0.09
N GLN A 248 10.36 -14.17 0.41
CA GLN A 248 11.80 -13.97 0.28
C GLN A 248 12.19 -13.75 -1.20
N THR A 249 11.59 -14.51 -2.11
CA THR A 249 11.81 -14.35 -3.56
C THR A 249 11.28 -13.00 -4.05
N LYS A 250 10.07 -12.62 -3.63
CA LYS A 250 9.47 -11.32 -3.97
C LYS A 250 10.27 -10.15 -3.37
N GLN A 251 10.76 -10.28 -2.14
CA GLN A 251 11.62 -9.29 -1.49
C GLN A 251 12.96 -9.15 -2.21
N ALA A 252 13.60 -10.25 -2.59
CA ALA A 252 14.85 -10.21 -3.35
C ALA A 252 14.63 -9.53 -4.71
N ALA A 253 13.55 -9.87 -5.42
CA ALA A 253 13.21 -9.28 -6.70
C ALA A 253 12.91 -7.77 -6.59
N ALA A 254 12.10 -7.36 -5.61
CA ALA A 254 11.80 -5.95 -5.35
C ALA A 254 13.06 -5.17 -4.94
N THR A 255 13.95 -5.76 -4.14
CA THR A 255 15.23 -5.15 -3.75
C THR A 255 16.16 -4.98 -4.96
N ALA A 256 16.21 -5.96 -5.86
CA ALA A 256 16.97 -5.85 -7.11
C ALA A 256 16.45 -4.70 -7.99
N LYS A 257 15.12 -4.59 -8.15
CA LYS A 257 14.49 -3.48 -8.89
C LYS A 257 14.85 -2.11 -8.30
N VAL A 258 14.83 -1.97 -6.98
CA VAL A 258 15.26 -0.71 -6.31
C VAL A 258 16.73 -0.40 -6.61
N THR A 259 17.59 -1.42 -6.56
CA THR A 259 19.03 -1.26 -6.81
C THR A 259 19.30 -0.82 -8.26
N GLU A 260 18.63 -1.45 -9.23
CA GLU A 260 18.75 -1.07 -10.64
C GLU A 260 18.22 0.34 -10.91
N ALA A 261 17.06 0.69 -10.35
CA ALA A 261 16.49 2.02 -10.49
C ALA A 261 17.39 3.10 -9.86
N GLN A 262 17.99 2.82 -8.71
CA GLN A 262 18.94 3.72 -8.05
C GLN A 262 20.20 3.91 -8.90
N ALA A 263 20.80 2.83 -9.40
CA ALA A 263 21.99 2.92 -10.25
C ALA A 263 21.74 3.73 -11.53
N LYS A 264 20.53 3.61 -12.12
CA LYS A 264 20.13 4.42 -13.27
C LYS A 264 20.01 5.91 -12.91
N TYR A 265 19.39 6.23 -11.79
CA TYR A 265 19.27 7.61 -11.29
C TYR A 265 20.66 8.23 -11.02
N ASP A 266 21.54 7.50 -10.34
CA ASP A 266 22.90 7.96 -10.03
C ASP A 266 23.72 8.17 -11.31
N GLY A 267 23.61 7.24 -12.27
CA GLY A 267 24.28 7.35 -13.56
C GLY A 267 23.85 8.57 -14.37
N LEU A 268 22.56 8.89 -14.39
CA LEU A 268 22.04 10.09 -15.04
C LEU A 268 22.46 11.38 -14.32
N THR A 269 22.48 11.36 -12.98
CA THR A 269 22.98 12.49 -12.18
C THR A 269 24.45 12.78 -12.47
N ALA A 270 25.28 11.75 -12.67
CA ALA A 270 26.66 11.92 -13.09
C ALA A 270 26.78 12.49 -14.52
N GLN A 271 25.89 12.08 -15.44
CA GLN A 271 25.82 12.67 -16.79
C GLN A 271 25.41 14.15 -16.75
N LEU A 272 24.53 14.55 -15.84
CA LEU A 272 24.12 15.94 -15.65
C LEU A 272 25.32 16.84 -15.34
N THR A 273 26.20 16.42 -14.44
CA THR A 273 27.43 17.18 -14.14
C THR A 273 28.33 17.32 -15.38
N GLY A 274 28.41 16.27 -16.21
CA GLY A 274 29.19 16.32 -17.46
C GLY A 274 28.63 17.32 -18.48
N VAL A 275 27.30 17.33 -18.67
CA VAL A 275 26.66 18.26 -19.61
C VAL A 275 26.65 19.70 -19.09
N GLU A 276 26.59 19.93 -17.77
CA GLU A 276 26.75 21.26 -17.17
C GLU A 276 28.12 21.87 -17.49
N GLN A 277 29.19 21.07 -17.41
CA GLN A 277 30.53 21.50 -17.82
C GLN A 277 30.60 21.79 -19.33
N LYS A 278 29.92 20.98 -20.15
CA LYS A 278 29.82 21.19 -21.60
C LYS A 278 29.11 22.50 -21.94
N VAL A 279 28.01 22.82 -21.25
CA VAL A 279 27.29 24.09 -21.38
C VAL A 279 28.22 25.25 -21.01
N LEU A 280 28.91 25.17 -19.88
CA LEU A 280 29.84 26.22 -19.45
C LEU A 280 30.93 26.47 -20.51
N ALA A 281 31.55 25.41 -21.04
CA ALA A 281 32.56 25.51 -22.08
C ALA A 281 32.01 26.12 -23.38
N ALA A 282 30.79 25.75 -23.79
CA ALA A 282 30.13 26.29 -24.97
C ALA A 282 29.78 27.77 -24.78
N THR A 283 29.33 28.19 -23.60
CA THR A 283 29.08 29.60 -23.26
C THR A 283 30.36 30.43 -23.35
N THR A 284 31.47 29.93 -22.79
CA THR A 284 32.78 30.62 -22.90
C THR A 284 33.23 30.73 -24.36
N ALA A 285 33.04 29.67 -25.17
CA ALA A 285 33.38 29.71 -26.59
C ALA A 285 32.55 30.73 -27.37
N GLN A 286 31.23 30.82 -27.10
CA GLN A 286 30.36 31.81 -27.72
C GLN A 286 30.77 33.24 -27.34
N GLN A 287 31.08 33.50 -26.07
CA GLN A 287 31.56 34.80 -25.60
C GLN A 287 32.88 35.20 -26.28
N ALA A 288 33.83 34.27 -26.40
CA ALA A 288 35.09 34.51 -27.10
C ALA A 288 34.86 34.82 -28.60
N ALA A 289 33.95 34.09 -29.25
CA ALA A 289 33.59 34.34 -30.65
C ALA A 289 32.89 35.70 -30.83
N GLN A 290 32.04 36.12 -29.87
CA GLN A 290 31.41 37.43 -29.87
C GLN A 290 32.45 38.56 -29.79
N VAL A 291 33.45 38.43 -28.91
CA VAL A 291 34.54 39.41 -28.79
C VAL A 291 35.35 39.49 -30.10
N ALA A 292 35.63 38.36 -30.74
CA ALA A 292 36.30 38.32 -32.02
C ALA A 292 35.48 39.02 -33.12
N LEU A 293 34.17 38.81 -33.16
CA LEU A 293 33.26 39.48 -34.09
C LEU A 293 33.24 41.00 -33.89
N THR A 294 33.10 41.47 -32.64
CA THR A 294 33.16 42.90 -32.31
C THR A 294 34.49 43.51 -32.73
N THR A 295 35.61 42.80 -32.51
CA THR A 295 36.95 43.25 -32.92
C THR A 295 37.07 43.36 -34.45
N ALA A 296 36.54 42.38 -35.19
CA ALA A 296 36.52 42.41 -36.65
C ALA A 296 35.65 43.57 -37.18
N GLN A 297 34.51 43.84 -36.54
CA GLN A 297 33.62 44.96 -36.85
C GLN A 297 34.28 46.33 -36.60
N GLY A 298 35.09 46.46 -35.54
CA GLY A 298 35.92 47.65 -35.34
C GLY A 298 36.96 47.83 -36.44
N THR A 299 37.61 46.73 -36.85
CA THR A 299 38.65 46.74 -37.89
C THR A 299 38.09 47.16 -39.26
N ILE A 300 36.93 46.63 -39.67
CA ILE A 300 36.29 47.03 -40.94
C ILE A 300 35.85 48.50 -40.92
N SER A 301 35.39 49.01 -39.78
CA SER A 301 35.00 50.42 -39.63
C SER A 301 36.20 51.33 -39.86
N GLN A 302 37.34 51.04 -39.24
CA GLN A 302 38.58 51.78 -39.46
C GLN A 302 39.07 51.69 -40.92
N ALA A 303 39.05 50.48 -41.51
CA ALA A 303 39.46 50.28 -42.89
C ALA A 303 38.56 51.04 -43.88
N THR A 304 37.26 51.10 -43.61
CA THR A 304 36.29 51.87 -44.42
C THR A 304 36.58 53.36 -44.38
N THR A 305 36.86 53.91 -43.18
CA THR A 305 37.23 55.32 -43.01
C THR A 305 38.54 55.65 -43.74
N ASN A 306 39.56 54.80 -43.62
CA ASN A 306 40.84 55.00 -44.31
C ASN A 306 40.67 54.98 -45.83
N TYR A 307 39.89 54.04 -46.36
CA TYR A 307 39.57 53.97 -47.79
C TYR A 307 38.83 55.22 -48.29
N GLY A 308 37.82 55.68 -47.56
CA GLY A 308 37.07 56.90 -47.90
C GLY A 308 37.97 58.15 -47.90
N ASN A 309 38.84 58.30 -46.90
CA ASN A 309 39.80 59.40 -46.82
C ASN A 309 40.82 59.39 -47.98
N ALA A 310 41.32 58.22 -48.37
CA ALA A 310 42.22 58.09 -49.52
C ALA A 310 41.50 58.39 -50.84
N GLN A 311 40.26 57.95 -50.99
CA GLN A 311 39.42 58.23 -52.15
C GLN A 311 39.20 59.75 -52.32
N GLN A 312 38.88 60.43 -51.22
CA GLN A 312 38.69 61.88 -51.20
C GLN A 312 39.98 62.63 -51.60
N ARG A 313 41.14 62.16 -51.12
CA ARG A 313 42.45 62.74 -51.47
C ARG A 313 42.76 62.63 -52.95
N VAL A 314 42.44 61.50 -53.58
CA VAL A 314 42.56 61.31 -55.03
C VAL A 314 41.68 62.31 -55.79
N ILE A 315 40.43 62.51 -55.34
CA ILE A 315 39.49 63.47 -55.94
C ILE A 315 40.05 64.90 -55.83
N GLU A 316 40.52 65.31 -54.66
CA GLU A 316 41.03 66.66 -54.41
C GLU A 316 42.28 66.99 -55.24
N VAL A 317 43.29 66.10 -55.23
CA VAL A 317 44.51 66.31 -56.01
C VAL A 317 44.21 66.31 -57.52
N SER A 318 43.32 65.43 -57.99
CA SER A 318 42.88 65.42 -59.40
C SER A 318 42.16 66.71 -59.79
N GLY A 319 41.34 67.27 -58.88
CA GLY A 319 40.68 68.55 -59.07
C GLY A 319 41.69 69.70 -59.18
N GLN A 320 42.68 69.75 -58.28
CA GLN A 320 43.75 70.75 -58.30
C GLN A 320 44.57 70.68 -59.59
N ILE A 321 44.92 69.48 -60.05
CA ILE A 321 45.60 69.27 -61.34
C ILE A 321 44.76 69.83 -62.49
N SER A 322 43.45 69.55 -62.51
CA SER A 322 42.54 70.02 -63.57
C SER A 322 42.47 71.55 -63.63
N VAL A 323 42.39 72.21 -62.47
CA VAL A 323 42.41 73.68 -62.39
C VAL A 323 43.73 74.25 -62.89
N LEU A 324 44.87 73.74 -62.41
CA LEU A 324 46.19 74.24 -62.81
C LEU A 324 46.51 73.97 -64.29
N GLN A 325 46.09 72.82 -64.84
CA GLN A 325 46.26 72.52 -66.27
C GLN A 325 45.53 73.51 -67.16
N SER A 326 44.36 74.00 -66.74
CA SER A 326 43.60 75.00 -67.50
C SER A 326 44.29 76.38 -67.58
N GLN A 327 45.29 76.62 -66.72
CA GLN A 327 46.03 77.89 -66.60
C GLN A 327 47.48 77.80 -67.13
N ALA A 328 47.96 76.60 -67.51
CA ALA A 328 49.39 76.29 -67.52
C ALA A 328 50.24 77.01 -68.58
N GLY A 329 49.71 77.37 -69.76
CA GLY A 329 50.48 78.04 -70.82
C GLY A 329 51.89 77.44 -71.03
N GLU A 330 52.91 78.29 -71.25
CA GLU A 330 54.34 77.91 -71.17
C GLU A 330 55.01 78.34 -69.84
N ASP A 331 54.24 78.59 -68.78
CA ASP A 331 54.81 79.07 -67.51
C ASP A 331 55.54 77.94 -66.76
N ALA A 332 56.86 78.07 -66.65
CA ALA A 332 57.73 77.07 -66.02
C ALA A 332 57.41 76.80 -64.55
N ASN A 333 56.89 77.78 -63.80
CA ASN A 333 56.51 77.59 -62.40
C ASN A 333 55.22 76.77 -62.28
N ILE A 334 54.23 77.02 -63.15
CA ILE A 334 52.98 76.24 -63.17
C ILE A 334 53.27 74.79 -63.59
N GLN A 335 54.19 74.57 -64.54
CA GLN A 335 54.61 73.22 -64.93
C GLN A 335 55.30 72.46 -63.79
N ALA A 336 56.13 73.13 -62.98
CA ALA A 336 56.75 72.50 -61.80
C ALA A 336 55.72 72.12 -60.74
N GLN A 337 54.71 72.97 -60.48
CA GLN A 337 53.61 72.66 -59.57
C GLN A 337 52.77 71.47 -60.07
N LEU A 338 52.50 71.40 -61.37
CA LEU A 338 51.80 70.26 -61.98
C LEU A 338 52.55 68.94 -61.80
N ALA A 339 53.87 68.94 -62.01
CA ALA A 339 54.69 67.76 -61.78
C ALA A 339 54.63 67.30 -60.32
N GLN A 340 54.64 68.24 -59.36
CA GLN A 340 54.52 67.93 -57.94
C GLN A 340 53.14 67.35 -57.58
N LEU A 341 52.06 67.92 -58.12
CA LEU A 341 50.71 67.40 -57.91
C LEU A 341 50.51 66.02 -58.57
N GLN A 342 51.12 65.76 -59.72
CA GLN A 342 51.08 64.44 -60.36
C GLN A 342 51.79 63.37 -59.52
N GLN A 343 52.90 63.72 -58.87
CA GLN A 343 53.54 62.84 -57.90
C GLN A 343 52.64 62.58 -56.69
N GLN A 344 51.97 63.61 -56.15
CA GLN A 344 51.02 63.47 -55.05
C GLN A 344 49.81 62.62 -55.44
N LEU A 345 49.31 62.73 -56.67
CA LEU A 345 48.23 61.90 -57.19
C LEU A 345 48.65 60.43 -57.24
N SER A 346 49.86 60.15 -57.73
CA SER A 346 50.40 58.78 -57.76
C SER A 346 50.53 58.20 -56.34
N THR A 347 50.96 59.00 -55.37
CA THR A 347 51.00 58.58 -53.96
C THR A 347 49.60 58.30 -53.42
N ALA A 348 48.63 59.19 -53.65
CA ALA A 348 47.26 59.04 -53.18
C ALA A 348 46.56 57.81 -53.81
N GLN A 349 46.85 57.51 -55.08
CA GLN A 349 46.38 56.30 -55.76
C GLN A 349 46.98 55.04 -55.13
N GLY A 350 48.27 55.04 -54.79
CA GLY A 350 48.90 53.92 -54.08
C GLY A 350 48.34 53.70 -52.66
N GLU A 351 48.01 54.79 -51.94
CA GLU A 351 47.31 54.72 -50.65
C GLU A 351 45.90 54.12 -50.82
N LEU A 352 45.15 54.55 -51.84
CA LEU A 352 43.81 54.03 -52.12
C LEU A 352 43.81 52.53 -52.41
N ASP A 353 44.75 52.04 -53.22
CA ASP A 353 44.89 50.61 -53.52
C ASP A 353 45.24 49.80 -52.25
N THR A 354 46.13 50.34 -51.42
CA THR A 354 46.54 49.73 -50.15
C THR A 354 45.36 49.61 -49.19
N TYR A 355 44.61 50.70 -48.98
CA TYR A 355 43.44 50.69 -48.11
C TYR A 355 42.28 49.88 -48.69
N GLY A 356 42.14 49.80 -50.01
CA GLY A 356 41.18 48.91 -50.65
C GLY A 356 41.45 47.45 -50.34
N SER A 357 42.72 47.04 -50.36
CA SER A 357 43.14 45.69 -49.97
C SER A 357 42.89 45.41 -48.49
N GLN A 358 43.16 46.39 -47.61
CA GLN A 358 42.88 46.27 -46.16
C GLN A 358 41.37 46.16 -45.88
N LEU A 359 40.54 46.92 -46.59
CA LEU A 359 39.09 46.84 -46.46
C LEU A 359 38.56 45.46 -46.88
N ALA A 360 39.05 44.92 -47.99
CA ALA A 360 38.69 43.57 -48.43
C ALA A 360 39.09 42.50 -47.39
N ALA A 361 40.29 42.60 -46.81
CA ALA A 361 40.74 41.69 -45.75
C ALA A 361 39.87 41.82 -44.48
N ALA A 362 39.50 43.05 -44.09
CA ALA A 362 38.64 43.28 -42.94
C ALA A 362 37.21 42.76 -43.15
N GLN A 363 36.66 42.90 -44.36
CA GLN A 363 35.38 42.30 -44.74
C GLN A 363 35.40 40.78 -44.60
N GLN A 364 36.47 40.13 -45.06
CA GLN A 364 36.64 38.68 -44.91
C GLN A 364 36.74 38.28 -43.43
N ALA A 365 37.51 39.02 -42.63
CA ALA A 365 37.66 38.75 -41.20
C ALA A 365 36.32 38.84 -40.44
N VAL A 366 35.43 39.78 -40.80
CA VAL A 366 34.07 39.87 -40.24
C VAL A 366 33.25 38.63 -40.62
N ALA A 367 33.29 38.20 -41.88
CA ALA A 367 32.56 37.01 -42.32
C ALA A 367 33.03 35.74 -41.58
N GLU A 368 34.34 35.58 -41.40
CA GLU A 368 34.91 34.45 -40.67
C GLU A 368 34.55 34.49 -39.17
N ALA A 369 34.63 35.66 -38.54
CA ALA A 369 34.26 35.82 -37.14
C ALA A 369 32.76 35.59 -36.90
N GLN A 370 31.90 36.03 -37.83
CA GLN A 370 30.46 35.78 -37.76
C GLN A 370 30.15 34.28 -37.86
N ALA A 371 30.77 33.57 -38.82
CA ALA A 371 30.59 32.13 -38.96
C ALA A 371 31.05 31.37 -37.70
N ALA A 372 32.15 31.80 -37.07
CA ALA A 372 32.62 31.24 -35.81
C ALA A 372 31.64 31.48 -34.65
N TYR A 373 31.05 32.68 -34.58
CA TYR A 373 30.01 33.00 -33.60
C TYR A 373 28.76 32.12 -33.78
N ASP A 374 28.26 32.00 -35.00
CA ASP A 374 27.06 31.19 -35.31
C ASP A 374 27.29 29.70 -34.97
N ALA A 375 28.49 29.19 -35.25
CA ALA A 375 28.88 27.82 -34.88
C ALA A 375 28.93 27.63 -33.35
N ALA A 376 29.49 28.59 -32.62
CA ALA A 376 29.56 28.55 -31.16
C ALA A 376 28.16 28.65 -30.51
N ALA A 377 27.29 29.52 -31.04
CA ALA A 377 25.89 29.61 -30.61
C ALA A 377 25.11 28.32 -30.85
N THR A 378 25.32 27.67 -32.00
CA THR A 378 24.75 26.35 -32.32
C THR A 378 25.21 25.28 -31.32
N ALA A 379 26.51 25.27 -31.00
CA ALA A 379 27.07 24.32 -30.02
C ALA A 379 26.52 24.54 -28.61
N LEU A 380 26.33 25.79 -28.19
CA LEU A 380 25.70 26.13 -26.92
C LEU A 380 24.25 25.64 -26.86
N ASN A 381 23.45 25.92 -27.90
CA ASN A 381 22.06 25.46 -27.98
C ASN A 381 21.96 23.94 -27.93
N ALA A 382 22.86 23.23 -28.62
CA ALA A 382 22.91 21.77 -28.56
C ALA A 382 23.24 21.24 -27.15
N ALA A 383 24.18 21.88 -26.44
CA ALA A 383 24.52 21.50 -25.07
C ALA A 383 23.37 21.77 -24.08
N ILE A 384 22.64 22.88 -24.24
CA ILE A 384 21.45 23.20 -23.44
C ILE A 384 20.34 22.17 -23.70
N ALA A 385 20.10 21.79 -24.96
CA ALA A 385 19.10 20.77 -25.29
C ALA A 385 19.46 19.38 -24.72
N GLU A 386 20.74 19.00 -24.75
CA GLU A 386 21.23 17.78 -24.13
C GLU A 386 21.03 17.79 -22.60
N LYS A 387 21.29 18.94 -21.95
CA LYS A 387 21.03 19.13 -20.52
C LYS A 387 19.56 18.91 -20.18
N ALA A 388 18.67 19.57 -20.92
CA ALA A 388 17.22 19.42 -20.71
C ALA A 388 16.75 17.96 -20.88
N ALA A 389 17.30 17.23 -21.85
CA ALA A 389 16.98 15.82 -22.06
C ALA A 389 17.45 14.93 -20.88
N ILE A 390 18.63 15.19 -20.33
CA ILE A 390 19.14 14.48 -19.15
C ILE A 390 18.29 14.80 -17.91
N GLU A 391 17.92 16.05 -17.68
CA GLU A 391 17.05 16.45 -16.56
C GLU A 391 15.68 15.76 -16.63
N ALA A 392 15.09 15.67 -17.83
CA ALA A 392 13.85 14.92 -18.05
C ALA A 392 14.02 13.42 -17.75
N ALA A 393 15.14 12.82 -18.17
CA ALA A 393 15.45 11.42 -17.89
C ALA A 393 15.66 11.15 -16.39
N ILE A 394 16.27 12.09 -15.66
CA ILE A 394 16.41 12.03 -14.19
C ILE A 394 15.03 12.01 -13.54
N GLY A 395 14.13 12.89 -13.95
CA GLY A 395 12.75 12.92 -13.45
C GLY A 395 12.05 11.56 -13.61
N GLN A 396 12.15 10.94 -14.79
CA GLN A 396 11.59 9.61 -15.04
C GLN A 396 12.26 8.51 -14.20
N ALA A 397 13.58 8.55 -14.05
CA ALA A 397 14.33 7.61 -13.23
C ALA A 397 13.94 7.72 -11.74
N GLN A 398 13.70 8.94 -11.25
CA GLN A 398 13.22 9.19 -9.90
C GLN A 398 11.82 8.62 -9.68
N THR A 399 10.88 8.81 -10.61
CA THR A 399 9.55 8.17 -10.54
C THR A 399 9.66 6.65 -10.51
N THR A 400 10.54 6.07 -11.32
CA THR A 400 10.79 4.61 -11.36
C THR A 400 11.34 4.10 -10.03
N LEU A 401 12.30 4.82 -9.43
CA LEU A 401 12.87 4.50 -8.13
C LEU A 401 11.82 4.53 -7.02
N VAL A 402 10.98 5.56 -6.99
CA VAL A 402 9.88 5.69 -6.00
C VAL A 402 8.89 4.52 -6.15
N ALA A 403 8.49 4.19 -7.39
CA ALA A 403 7.60 3.06 -7.64
C ALA A 403 8.21 1.73 -7.17
N ALA A 404 9.50 1.49 -7.44
CA ALA A 404 10.20 0.30 -6.98
C ALA A 404 10.30 0.24 -5.44
N GLN A 405 10.57 1.36 -4.78
CA GLN A 405 10.59 1.46 -3.31
C GLN A 405 9.21 1.21 -2.71
N GLN A 406 8.14 1.69 -3.36
CA GLN A 406 6.78 1.46 -2.94
C GLN A 406 6.35 -0.01 -3.14
N GLU A 407 6.77 -0.66 -4.24
CA GLU A 407 6.58 -2.10 -4.44
C GLU A 407 7.23 -2.91 -3.31
N LEU A 408 8.46 -2.55 -2.92
CA LEU A 408 9.17 -3.17 -1.79
C LEU A 408 8.45 -2.93 -0.44
N ALA A 409 7.95 -1.71 -0.22
CA ALA A 409 7.24 -1.35 1.01
C ALA A 409 5.85 -2.02 1.12
N ASN A 410 5.20 -2.29 -0.01
CA ASN A 410 3.88 -2.90 -0.08
C ASN A 410 3.91 -4.44 -0.02
N LEU A 411 5.08 -5.06 0.15
CA LEU A 411 5.16 -6.50 0.33
C LEU A 411 4.38 -6.95 1.57
N PRO A 412 3.61 -8.06 1.49
CA PRO A 412 2.74 -8.50 2.58
C PRO A 412 3.51 -8.74 3.89
N SER A 413 2.94 -8.32 5.01
CA SER A 413 3.53 -8.45 6.36
C SER A 413 2.90 -9.56 7.22
N LEU A 414 1.91 -10.30 6.70
CA LEU A 414 1.11 -11.26 7.45
C LEU A 414 1.08 -12.63 6.77
N SER A 415 1.36 -13.69 7.53
CA SER A 415 1.13 -15.07 7.12
C SER A 415 -0.37 -15.40 7.14
N THR A 416 -0.86 -16.03 6.08
CA THR A 416 -2.25 -16.54 5.96
C THR A 416 -2.39 -17.99 6.44
N ALA A 417 -1.37 -18.57 7.07
CA ALA A 417 -1.35 -20.00 7.40
C ALA A 417 -2.51 -20.44 8.31
N ALA A 418 -2.89 -19.62 9.29
CA ALA A 418 -4.00 -19.94 10.21
C ALA A 418 -5.39 -19.91 9.55
N THR A 419 -5.50 -19.34 8.35
CA THR A 419 -6.75 -19.21 7.59
C THR A 419 -6.77 -20.05 6.31
N SER A 420 -5.77 -20.91 6.11
CA SER A 420 -5.75 -21.84 4.97
C SER A 420 -6.91 -22.83 5.07
N ASP A 421 -7.37 -23.31 3.92
CA ASP A 421 -8.51 -24.23 3.87
C ASP A 421 -8.21 -25.57 4.57
N GLU A 422 -6.95 -26.03 4.49
CA GLU A 422 -6.46 -27.20 5.22
C GLU A 422 -6.48 -26.97 6.74
N ALA A 423 -6.03 -25.80 7.22
CA ALA A 423 -6.06 -25.46 8.64
C ALA A 423 -7.50 -25.35 9.18
N LYS A 424 -8.42 -24.74 8.41
CA LYS A 424 -9.85 -24.65 8.77
C LYS A 424 -10.49 -26.03 8.84
N LYS A 425 -10.19 -26.92 7.90
CA LYS A 425 -10.70 -28.29 7.88
C LYS A 425 -10.26 -29.07 9.13
N ILE A 426 -8.98 -29.00 9.48
CA ILE A 426 -8.45 -29.69 10.66
C ILE A 426 -9.01 -29.07 11.96
N GLN A 427 -9.20 -27.74 12.02
CA GLN A 427 -9.86 -27.08 13.15
C GLN A 427 -11.32 -27.54 13.33
N ALA A 428 -12.05 -27.75 12.24
CA ALA A 428 -13.40 -28.29 12.30
C ALA A 428 -13.41 -29.75 12.80
N GLU A 429 -12.47 -30.58 12.35
CA GLU A 429 -12.29 -31.95 12.86
C GLU A 429 -11.99 -31.96 14.38
N LEU A 430 -11.13 -31.05 14.86
CA LEU A 430 -10.82 -30.91 16.29
C LEU A 430 -12.04 -30.51 17.13
N ALA A 431 -12.89 -29.63 16.60
CA ALA A 431 -14.15 -29.28 17.25
C ALA A 431 -15.11 -30.47 17.35
N GLN A 432 -15.17 -31.32 16.30
CA GLN A 432 -15.98 -32.54 16.30
C GLN A 432 -15.46 -33.57 17.33
N TYR A 433 -14.16 -33.83 17.39
CA TYR A 433 -13.59 -34.73 18.39
C TYR A 433 -13.83 -34.24 19.82
N SER A 434 -13.65 -32.93 20.06
CA SER A 434 -13.91 -32.32 21.37
C SER A 434 -15.38 -32.48 21.80
N LYS A 435 -16.32 -32.29 20.87
CA LYS A 435 -17.76 -32.52 21.10
C LYS A 435 -18.08 -33.98 21.37
N ARG A 436 -17.43 -34.91 20.65
CA ARG A 436 -17.60 -36.36 20.84
C ARG A 436 -17.10 -36.80 22.22
N ILE A 437 -15.92 -36.34 22.64
CA ILE A 437 -15.36 -36.61 23.97
C ILE A 437 -16.31 -36.10 25.06
N SER A 438 -16.79 -34.86 24.96
CA SER A 438 -17.76 -34.30 25.93
C SER A 438 -19.07 -35.09 26.00
N THR A 439 -19.55 -35.61 24.87
CA THR A 439 -20.76 -36.45 24.83
C THR A 439 -20.52 -37.80 25.50
N LEU A 440 -19.36 -38.41 25.25
CA LEU A 440 -18.96 -39.67 25.87
C LEU A 440 -18.75 -39.51 27.38
N ASP A 441 -18.16 -38.40 27.84
CA ASP A 441 -18.01 -38.07 29.26
C ASP A 441 -19.37 -38.04 29.98
N LYS A 442 -20.37 -37.36 29.39
CA LYS A 442 -21.73 -37.33 29.93
C LYS A 442 -22.34 -38.73 30.01
N LYS A 443 -22.20 -39.53 28.94
CA LYS A 443 -22.70 -40.90 28.90
C LYS A 443 -22.03 -41.79 29.95
N ILE A 444 -20.73 -41.65 30.16
CA ILE A 444 -19.97 -42.39 31.19
C ILE A 444 -20.46 -42.00 32.59
N ILE A 445 -20.73 -40.71 32.84
CA ILE A 445 -21.30 -40.22 34.11
C ILE A 445 -22.70 -40.80 34.34
N GLU A 446 -23.58 -40.73 33.34
CA GLU A 446 -24.95 -41.27 33.42
C GLU A 446 -24.96 -42.78 33.67
N LEU A 447 -24.11 -43.53 32.97
CA LEU A 447 -23.95 -44.97 33.18
C LEU A 447 -23.38 -45.27 34.57
N ALA A 448 -22.42 -44.48 35.07
CA ALA A 448 -21.90 -44.63 36.43
C ALA A 448 -22.99 -44.40 37.50
N SER A 449 -23.83 -43.38 37.33
CA SER A 449 -24.98 -43.15 38.20
C SER A 449 -26.00 -44.29 38.13
N LYS A 450 -26.30 -44.80 36.93
CA LYS A 450 -27.20 -45.95 36.76
C LYS A 450 -26.67 -47.21 37.44
N ILE A 451 -25.37 -47.49 37.31
CA ILE A 451 -24.70 -48.61 37.99
C ILE A 451 -24.82 -48.44 39.51
N GLN A 452 -24.62 -47.22 40.03
CA GLN A 452 -24.77 -46.94 41.47
C GLN A 452 -26.19 -47.21 41.96
N THR A 453 -27.22 -46.69 41.27
CA THR A 453 -28.62 -46.92 41.65
C THR A 453 -29.00 -48.41 41.60
N LEU A 454 -28.55 -49.14 40.57
CA LEU A 454 -28.76 -50.58 40.48
C LEU A 454 -28.05 -51.32 41.62
N ASN A 455 -26.86 -50.86 42.02
CA ASN A 455 -26.11 -51.45 43.12
C ASN A 455 -26.81 -51.23 44.48
N GLU A 456 -27.30 -50.02 44.74
CA GLU A 456 -28.11 -49.69 45.92
C GLU A 456 -29.39 -50.55 45.96
N ARG A 457 -30.05 -50.71 44.81
CA ARG A 457 -31.24 -51.57 44.69
C ARG A 457 -30.93 -53.04 44.98
N ILE A 458 -29.82 -53.58 44.48
CA ILE A 458 -29.40 -54.96 44.76
C ILE A 458 -29.16 -55.16 46.26
N VAL A 459 -28.53 -54.19 46.94
CA VAL A 459 -28.30 -54.24 48.39
C VAL A 459 -29.62 -54.22 49.19
N GLU A 460 -30.59 -53.39 48.81
CA GLU A 460 -31.93 -53.39 49.43
C GLU A 460 -32.64 -54.73 49.26
N LEU A 461 -32.54 -55.33 48.06
CA LEU A 461 -33.15 -56.63 47.78
C LEU A 461 -32.48 -57.75 48.59
N ASP A 462 -31.16 -57.69 48.79
CA ASP A 462 -30.44 -58.64 49.64
C ASP A 462 -30.88 -58.59 51.11
N GLN A 463 -31.06 -57.38 51.66
CA GLN A 463 -31.57 -57.20 53.02
C GLN A 463 -33.00 -57.73 53.18
N LEU A 464 -33.84 -57.56 52.15
CA LEU A 464 -35.21 -58.08 52.15
C LEU A 464 -35.23 -59.62 52.12
N ILE A 465 -34.38 -60.23 51.28
CA ILE A 465 -34.25 -61.70 51.17
C ILE A 465 -33.74 -62.30 52.49
N GLU A 466 -32.76 -61.66 53.14
CA GLU A 466 -32.23 -62.09 54.43
C GLU A 466 -33.29 -62.01 55.55
N GLY A 467 -34.12 -60.96 55.56
CA GLY A 467 -35.26 -60.81 56.45
C GLY A 467 -36.33 -61.89 56.27
N ILE A 468 -36.69 -62.22 55.02
CA ILE A 468 -37.65 -63.29 54.69
C ILE A 468 -37.09 -64.66 55.10
N THR A 469 -35.80 -64.91 54.86
CA THR A 469 -35.13 -66.17 55.24
C THR A 469 -35.12 -66.36 56.75
N THR A 470 -34.98 -65.27 57.52
CA THR A 470 -35.06 -65.29 58.99
C THR A 470 -36.47 -65.62 59.50
N VAL A 471 -37.52 -65.13 58.81
CA VAL A 471 -38.93 -65.46 59.12
C VAL A 471 -39.26 -66.90 58.73
N ALA A 472 -38.80 -67.38 57.58
CA ALA A 472 -38.99 -68.77 57.13
C ALA A 472 -38.35 -69.77 58.11
N ASN A 473 -37.13 -69.50 58.58
CA ASN A 473 -36.46 -70.31 59.60
C ASN A 473 -37.17 -70.28 60.96
N LYS A 474 -37.92 -69.20 61.27
CA LYS A 474 -38.75 -69.11 62.49
C LYS A 474 -40.06 -69.90 62.36
N VAL A 475 -40.64 -69.99 61.16
CA VAL A 475 -41.83 -70.82 60.86
C VAL A 475 -41.48 -72.31 60.82
N GLU A 476 -40.27 -72.67 60.40
CA GLU A 476 -39.78 -74.05 60.40
C GLU A 476 -39.46 -74.58 61.82
N ALA A 477 -39.21 -73.69 62.79
CA ALA A 477 -38.99 -74.04 64.19
C ALA A 477 -40.30 -74.27 64.99
N ASP A 478 -41.44 -73.70 64.55
CA ASP A 478 -42.73 -73.75 65.28
C ASP A 478 -43.75 -74.76 64.70
N GLY A 479 -43.39 -75.57 63.69
CA GLY A 479 -44.33 -76.47 63.00
C GLY A 479 -43.79 -77.85 62.63
N LYS A 480 -43.73 -78.79 63.60
CA LYS A 480 -43.55 -80.24 63.33
C LYS A 480 -44.40 -81.13 64.26
N GLU A 481 -45.57 -81.53 63.77
CA GLU A 481 -46.31 -82.81 63.93
C GLU A 481 -47.71 -82.59 63.28
N ALA A 482 -48.30 -83.40 62.39
CA ALA A 482 -48.25 -84.85 62.12
C ALA A 482 -48.64 -85.10 60.63
N ASN A 483 -47.88 -85.89 59.85
CA ASN A 483 -48.02 -87.36 59.60
C ASN A 483 -49.04 -87.68 58.46
N ASN A 484 -48.84 -88.52 57.43
CA ASN A 484 -47.96 -89.67 57.23
C ASN A 484 -47.87 -90.08 55.72
N SER A 485 -46.76 -90.74 55.36
CA SER A 485 -46.34 -91.47 54.12
C SER A 485 -47.32 -92.53 53.56
N ALA A 486 -47.19 -93.15 52.36
CA ALA A 486 -46.31 -93.05 51.17
C ALA A 486 -46.75 -94.07 50.08
N SER A 487 -46.17 -93.92 48.87
CA SER A 487 -45.96 -94.88 47.74
C SER A 487 -47.20 -95.37 46.97
N GLU A 488 -47.23 -95.46 45.64
CA GLU A 488 -46.19 -95.45 44.61
C GLU A 488 -46.85 -95.33 43.20
N ALA A 489 -46.10 -94.75 42.23
CA ALA A 489 -46.16 -94.92 40.77
C ALA A 489 -47.51 -94.91 39.99
N ASN A 490 -47.68 -94.03 39.00
CA ASN A 490 -47.27 -94.28 37.60
C ASN A 490 -47.80 -93.22 36.60
N GLN A 491 -46.92 -92.85 35.65
CA GLN A 491 -47.09 -92.34 34.27
C GLN A 491 -48.38 -91.65 33.77
N ASN A 492 -48.18 -90.39 33.35
CA ASN A 492 -48.36 -89.81 32.01
C ASN A 492 -49.68 -89.91 31.22
N ALA A 493 -49.98 -88.73 30.63
CA ALA A 493 -50.59 -88.45 29.32
C ALA A 493 -52.08 -88.06 29.26
N ASP A 494 -52.25 -86.77 28.96
CA ASP A 494 -53.29 -86.09 28.18
C ASP A 494 -54.32 -86.97 27.48
N LYS A 495 -55.59 -86.53 27.53
CA LYS A 495 -56.40 -86.25 26.33
C LYS A 495 -57.78 -85.66 26.66
N ALA A 496 -58.06 -84.51 26.04
CA ALA A 496 -59.35 -84.26 25.41
C ALA A 496 -59.58 -85.36 24.34
N ASN A 497 -60.77 -85.81 24.01
CA ASN A 497 -62.01 -85.06 23.89
C ASN A 497 -63.17 -86.07 23.79
N ASP A 498 -64.31 -85.69 24.34
CA ASP A 498 -65.53 -86.49 24.38
C ASP A 498 -66.12 -86.76 22.99
N THR A 499 -66.64 -87.99 22.86
CA THR A 499 -67.43 -88.50 21.74
C THR A 499 -68.89 -88.48 22.16
N ALA A 500 -69.74 -87.88 21.33
CA ALA A 500 -71.19 -88.06 21.38
C ALA A 500 -71.59 -89.32 20.59
N ASP A 501 -72.31 -90.19 21.29
CA ASP A 501 -73.48 -90.98 20.88
C ASP A 501 -73.60 -91.56 19.45
N GLU A 502 -73.51 -92.89 19.45
CA GLU A 502 -74.49 -93.87 18.93
C GLU A 502 -74.61 -94.13 17.41
N VAL A 503 -74.10 -95.30 17.03
CA VAL A 503 -74.45 -96.04 15.80
C VAL A 503 -75.51 -97.08 16.15
N GLU A 504 -76.68 -97.03 15.50
CA GLU A 504 -77.34 -98.25 15.01
C GLU A 504 -78.20 -97.96 13.76
N ASN A 505 -77.66 -98.21 12.55
CA ASN A 505 -78.29 -99.06 11.52
C ASN A 505 -77.55 -99.11 10.17
N ASN A 506 -76.93 -100.27 9.92
CA ASN A 506 -76.88 -101.12 8.71
C ASN A 506 -76.94 -100.59 7.24
N LEU A 507 -75.89 -101.03 6.50
CA LEU A 507 -75.71 -101.42 5.07
C LEU A 507 -74.91 -100.47 4.13
N PRO A 508 -74.10 -101.01 3.18
CA PRO A 508 -72.73 -100.52 2.92
C PRO A 508 -72.55 -99.64 1.66
N HIS A 509 -71.67 -98.63 1.75
CA HIS A 509 -71.12 -97.83 0.65
C HIS A 509 -69.58 -97.84 0.74
N ILE A 510 -68.89 -98.01 -0.39
CA ILE A 510 -67.42 -98.06 -0.48
C ILE A 510 -66.91 -96.63 -0.73
N PRO A 511 -66.12 -96.02 0.18
CA PRO A 511 -65.69 -94.64 0.02
C PRO A 511 -64.43 -94.45 -0.83
N THR A 512 -64.25 -93.23 -1.34
CA THR A 512 -63.20 -92.73 -2.22
C THR A 512 -62.59 -91.43 -1.66
N ASN A 513 -61.35 -91.07 -2.05
CA ASN A 513 -60.69 -89.83 -1.60
C ASN A 513 -60.45 -88.88 -2.79
N GLU A 514 -60.73 -87.60 -2.60
CA GLU A 514 -60.48 -86.53 -3.57
C GLU A 514 -59.52 -85.48 -2.98
N ASP A 515 -58.41 -85.19 -3.67
CA ASP A 515 -57.45 -84.17 -3.22
C ASP A 515 -57.77 -82.82 -3.88
N LYS A 516 -57.85 -81.76 -3.07
CA LYS A 516 -58.14 -80.39 -3.51
C LYS A 516 -56.98 -79.45 -3.17
N PHE A 517 -56.45 -78.72 -4.14
CA PHE A 517 -55.41 -77.73 -3.92
C PHE A 517 -56.02 -76.33 -3.98
N VAL A 518 -55.82 -75.54 -2.93
CA VAL A 518 -56.35 -74.18 -2.82
C VAL A 518 -55.18 -73.22 -2.62
N THR A 519 -55.09 -72.20 -3.46
CA THR A 519 -54.13 -71.11 -3.25
C THR A 519 -54.87 -69.90 -2.74
N VAL A 520 -54.44 -69.36 -1.60
CA VAL A 520 -54.97 -68.13 -1.01
C VAL A 520 -53.91 -67.05 -1.22
N MET A 521 -54.23 -66.05 -2.04
CA MET A 521 -53.38 -64.88 -2.22
C MET A 521 -53.77 -63.87 -1.15
N ILE A 522 -52.79 -63.33 -0.41
CA ILE A 522 -53.03 -62.30 0.61
C ILE A 522 -52.09 -61.11 0.40
N ASP A 523 -52.47 -59.94 0.88
CA ASP A 523 -51.52 -58.84 1.07
C ASP A 523 -50.74 -58.99 2.38
N GLU A 524 -49.73 -58.12 2.59
CA GLU A 524 -48.92 -58.11 3.81
C GLU A 524 -49.72 -57.78 5.09
N ALA A 525 -50.94 -57.24 4.97
CA ALA A 525 -51.85 -57.02 6.09
C ALA A 525 -52.76 -58.24 6.38
N GLY A 526 -52.67 -59.29 5.58
CA GLY A 526 -53.43 -60.54 5.71
C GLY A 526 -54.79 -60.53 5.00
N ASN A 527 -55.09 -59.53 4.17
CA ASN A 527 -56.34 -59.48 3.41
C ASN A 527 -56.25 -60.37 2.17
N VAL A 528 -57.30 -61.14 1.89
CA VAL A 528 -57.35 -62.01 0.70
C VAL A 528 -57.47 -61.19 -0.57
N LEU A 529 -56.57 -61.43 -1.52
CA LEU A 529 -56.54 -60.83 -2.84
C LEU A 529 -57.24 -61.72 -3.86
N THR A 530 -58.05 -61.10 -4.71
CA THR A 530 -58.72 -61.76 -5.84
C THR A 530 -58.08 -61.43 -7.19
N ASP A 531 -57.18 -60.46 -7.20
CA ASP A 531 -56.38 -59.99 -8.32
C ASP A 531 -55.00 -59.54 -7.81
N THR A 532 -53.98 -59.71 -8.62
CA THR A 532 -52.57 -59.37 -8.32
C THR A 532 -52.06 -58.21 -9.14
N GLU A 533 -52.90 -57.55 -9.95
CA GLU A 533 -52.52 -56.36 -10.70
C GLU A 533 -52.14 -55.21 -9.74
N GLY A 534 -50.93 -54.65 -9.90
CA GLY A 534 -50.36 -53.64 -9.00
C GLY A 534 -49.70 -54.21 -7.74
N TYR A 535 -49.49 -55.53 -7.68
CA TYR A 535 -48.81 -56.20 -6.57
C TYR A 535 -47.63 -57.07 -7.06
N VAL A 536 -46.59 -57.22 -6.23
CA VAL A 536 -45.47 -58.14 -6.47
C VAL A 536 -45.47 -59.25 -5.43
N LYS A 537 -45.28 -60.49 -5.87
CA LYS A 537 -45.16 -61.64 -4.98
C LYS A 537 -43.87 -61.52 -4.16
N VAL A 538 -44.00 -61.47 -2.83
CA VAL A 538 -42.86 -61.34 -1.91
C VAL A 538 -42.61 -62.61 -1.11
N PHE A 539 -43.62 -63.46 -0.91
CA PHE A 539 -43.49 -64.69 -0.13
C PHE A 539 -44.51 -65.76 -0.55
N GLU A 540 -44.15 -67.04 -0.42
CA GLU A 540 -45.05 -68.19 -0.61
C GLU A 540 -44.80 -69.23 0.48
N SER A 541 -45.86 -69.65 1.15
CA SER A 541 -45.79 -70.64 2.23
C SER A 541 -45.68 -72.07 1.69
N GLU A 542 -45.23 -73.00 2.53
CA GLU A 542 -45.47 -74.42 2.27
C GLU A 542 -46.98 -74.75 2.39
N PRO A 543 -47.51 -75.74 1.64
CA PRO A 543 -48.93 -76.07 1.66
C PRO A 543 -49.35 -76.69 3.00
N VAL A 544 -50.37 -76.12 3.63
CA VAL A 544 -50.96 -76.64 4.87
C VAL A 544 -52.06 -77.66 4.53
N LYS A 545 -51.91 -78.90 5.01
CA LYS A 545 -52.84 -80.01 4.76
C LYS A 545 -53.97 -80.06 5.78
N THR A 546 -55.22 -80.09 5.33
CA THR A 546 -56.41 -80.40 6.14
C THR A 546 -57.20 -81.53 5.48
N VAL A 547 -57.78 -82.44 6.28
CA VAL A 547 -58.56 -83.58 5.77
C VAL A 547 -59.97 -83.47 6.33
N GLU A 548 -60.95 -83.41 5.44
CA GLU A 548 -62.38 -83.39 5.77
C GLU A 548 -63.01 -84.71 5.31
N THR A 549 -63.70 -85.41 6.21
CA THR A 549 -64.40 -86.66 5.89
C THR A 549 -65.89 -86.37 5.74
N LEU A 550 -66.44 -86.62 4.55
CA LEU A 550 -67.85 -86.44 4.25
C LEU A 550 -68.70 -87.55 4.89
N ALA A 551 -69.99 -87.26 5.10
CA ALA A 551 -70.92 -88.14 5.80
C ALA A 551 -71.14 -89.53 5.13
N ASN A 552 -70.74 -89.69 3.86
CA ASN A 552 -70.78 -90.95 3.11
C ASN A 552 -69.47 -91.76 3.19
N GLY A 553 -68.45 -91.28 3.92
CA GLY A 553 -67.14 -91.91 4.12
C GLY A 553 -66.06 -91.45 3.15
N ASP A 554 -66.39 -90.66 2.13
CA ASP A 554 -65.40 -90.08 1.23
C ASP A 554 -64.54 -89.06 1.99
N THR A 555 -63.25 -88.96 1.67
CA THR A 555 -62.37 -87.93 2.26
C THR A 555 -61.98 -86.89 1.22
N ILE A 556 -62.04 -85.62 1.58
CA ILE A 556 -61.47 -84.51 0.81
C ILE A 556 -60.21 -84.03 1.54
N THR A 557 -59.04 -84.24 0.94
CA THR A 557 -57.78 -83.67 1.48
C THR A 557 -57.52 -82.33 0.80
N THR A 558 -57.59 -81.23 1.55
CA THR A 558 -57.28 -79.89 1.03
C THR A 558 -55.86 -79.47 1.40
N TYR A 559 -55.07 -79.07 0.40
CA TYR A 559 -53.75 -78.44 0.59
C TYR A 559 -53.88 -76.94 0.30
N THR A 560 -53.67 -76.11 1.32
CA THR A 560 -53.77 -74.66 1.19
C THR A 560 -52.40 -74.01 1.15
N THR A 561 -52.05 -73.37 0.03
CA THR A 561 -50.82 -72.57 -0.12
C THR A 561 -51.16 -71.09 0.01
N THR A 562 -50.49 -70.37 0.90
CA THR A 562 -50.68 -68.92 1.04
C THR A 562 -49.55 -68.17 0.32
N VAL A 563 -49.91 -67.28 -0.61
CA VAL A 563 -48.96 -66.42 -1.32
C VAL A 563 -49.16 -64.99 -0.88
N THR A 564 -48.14 -64.38 -0.28
CA THR A 564 -48.17 -62.99 0.17
C THR A 564 -47.65 -62.06 -0.92
N TYR A 565 -48.41 -61.01 -1.19
CA TYR A 565 -48.14 -60.01 -2.20
C TYR A 565 -47.96 -58.62 -1.56
N HIS A 566 -46.99 -57.87 -2.05
CA HIS A 566 -46.74 -56.48 -1.69
C HIS A 566 -47.42 -55.55 -2.69
N LYS A 567 -48.13 -54.53 -2.22
CA LYS A 567 -48.76 -53.53 -3.08
C LYS A 567 -47.74 -52.49 -3.51
N ILE A 568 -47.52 -52.35 -4.81
CA ILE A 568 -46.52 -51.41 -5.35
C ILE A 568 -46.88 -49.98 -4.95
N VAL A 569 -45.93 -49.30 -4.32
CA VAL A 569 -45.97 -47.88 -3.97
C VAL A 569 -44.95 -47.13 -4.82
N ASN A 570 -45.37 -45.98 -5.37
CA ASN A 570 -44.48 -45.07 -6.08
C ASN A 570 -44.29 -43.82 -5.23
N THR A 571 -43.04 -43.43 -5.00
CA THR A 571 -42.68 -42.24 -4.23
C THR A 571 -41.88 -41.30 -5.12
N ASP A 572 -42.26 -40.02 -5.13
CA ASP A 572 -41.55 -38.97 -5.87
C ASP A 572 -40.69 -38.14 -4.90
N GLU A 573 -39.44 -37.87 -5.28
CA GLU A 573 -38.50 -37.04 -4.53
C GLU A 573 -37.97 -35.89 -5.41
N GLU A 574 -37.87 -34.68 -4.85
CA GLU A 574 -37.28 -33.52 -5.51
C GLU A 574 -35.94 -33.16 -4.85
N VAL A 575 -34.89 -33.06 -5.66
CA VAL A 575 -33.53 -32.76 -5.20
C VAL A 575 -33.00 -31.54 -5.96
N THR A 576 -32.60 -30.50 -5.24
CA THR A 576 -31.94 -29.33 -5.83
C THR A 576 -30.46 -29.33 -5.50
N ILE A 577 -29.62 -29.27 -6.53
CA ILE A 577 -28.15 -29.17 -6.40
C ILE A 577 -27.73 -27.77 -6.83
N ASN A 578 -27.21 -26.99 -5.89
CA ASN A 578 -26.64 -25.68 -6.18
C ASN A 578 -25.17 -25.85 -6.54
N ILE A 579 -24.74 -25.32 -7.67
CA ILE A 579 -23.35 -25.39 -8.14
C ILE A 579 -22.82 -24.01 -8.50
N ASP A 580 -21.50 -23.83 -8.46
CA ASP A 580 -20.84 -22.70 -9.11
C ASP A 580 -20.66 -22.94 -10.62
N GLU A 581 -20.19 -21.93 -11.34
CA GLU A 581 -19.88 -22.00 -12.78
C GLU A 581 -18.81 -23.04 -13.14
N ALA A 582 -17.98 -23.46 -12.18
CA ALA A 582 -16.99 -24.52 -12.35
C ALA A 582 -17.57 -25.93 -12.09
N GLY A 583 -18.83 -26.03 -11.66
CA GLY A 583 -19.52 -27.28 -11.36
C GLY A 583 -19.34 -27.78 -9.93
N ASN A 584 -18.77 -26.98 -9.03
CA ASN A 584 -18.60 -27.36 -7.63
C ASN A 584 -19.90 -27.16 -6.85
N VAL A 585 -20.28 -28.13 -6.02
CA VAL A 585 -21.49 -28.04 -5.18
C VAL A 585 -21.32 -26.99 -4.10
N LEU A 586 -22.28 -26.06 -4.03
CA LEU A 586 -22.33 -24.96 -3.08
C LEU A 586 -23.10 -25.36 -1.82
N THR A 587 -22.44 -25.22 -0.67
CA THR A 587 -23.05 -25.42 0.65
C THR A 587 -23.62 -24.13 1.25
N SER A 588 -23.29 -22.97 0.66
CA SER A 588 -23.82 -21.64 1.00
C SER A 588 -24.01 -20.82 -0.27
N LEU A 589 -25.05 -19.98 -0.29
CA LEU A 589 -25.39 -19.07 -1.40
C LEU A 589 -25.02 -17.62 -1.09
N GLU A 590 -24.40 -17.36 0.06
CA GLU A 590 -24.00 -16.00 0.44
C GLU A 590 -22.86 -15.49 -0.47
N GLY A 591 -23.08 -14.32 -1.08
CA GLY A 591 -22.14 -13.75 -2.05
C GLY A 591 -22.24 -14.35 -3.46
N TYR A 592 -23.29 -15.10 -3.76
CA TYR A 592 -23.53 -15.71 -5.06
C TYR A 592 -24.82 -15.20 -5.71
N PHE A 593 -24.79 -14.99 -7.02
CA PHE A 593 -25.90 -14.57 -7.85
C PHE A 593 -26.38 -15.72 -8.73
N LYS A 594 -27.68 -15.98 -8.78
CA LYS A 594 -28.24 -17.07 -9.60
C LYS A 594 -28.18 -16.70 -11.07
N ILE A 595 -27.47 -17.49 -11.88
CA ILE A 595 -27.34 -17.25 -13.32
C ILE A 595 -28.20 -18.18 -14.17
N HIS A 596 -28.44 -19.40 -13.70
CA HIS A 596 -29.16 -20.41 -14.48
C HIS A 596 -29.80 -21.48 -13.59
N GLU A 597 -30.89 -22.07 -14.06
CA GLU A 597 -31.56 -23.22 -13.46
C GLU A 597 -31.91 -24.20 -14.57
N SER A 598 -31.52 -25.46 -14.41
CA SER A 598 -31.77 -26.52 -15.38
C SER A 598 -33.21 -27.00 -15.31
N GLU A 599 -33.69 -27.62 -16.38
CA GLU A 599 -34.87 -28.47 -16.31
C GLU A 599 -34.59 -29.69 -15.39
N PRO A 600 -35.59 -30.22 -14.66
CA PRO A 600 -35.41 -31.35 -13.76
C PRO A 600 -35.07 -32.65 -14.50
N VAL A 601 -34.01 -33.33 -14.07
CA VAL A 601 -33.60 -34.64 -14.60
C VAL A 601 -34.27 -35.75 -13.79
N LYS A 602 -35.01 -36.64 -14.48
CA LYS A 602 -35.77 -37.74 -13.85
C LYS A 602 -34.94 -39.03 -13.79
N THR A 603 -34.82 -39.63 -12.61
CA THR A 603 -34.27 -40.98 -12.40
C THR A 603 -35.27 -41.86 -11.67
N ILE A 604 -35.37 -43.14 -12.03
CA ILE A 604 -36.32 -44.10 -11.42
C ILE A 604 -35.52 -45.29 -10.89
N GLU A 605 -35.65 -45.57 -9.59
CA GLU A 605 -35.14 -46.76 -8.93
C GLU A 605 -36.30 -47.73 -8.64
N ILE A 606 -36.09 -49.03 -8.87
CA ILE A 606 -37.09 -50.07 -8.59
C ILE A 606 -36.54 -50.96 -7.47
N LEU A 607 -37.26 -51.02 -6.35
CA LEU A 607 -36.90 -51.81 -5.17
C LEU A 607 -37.31 -53.28 -5.34
N VAL A 608 -36.73 -54.16 -4.52
CA VAL A 608 -36.97 -55.63 -4.59
C VAL A 608 -38.42 -56.04 -4.33
N ASN A 609 -39.20 -55.20 -3.65
CA ASN A 609 -40.63 -55.37 -3.41
C ASN A 609 -41.51 -54.81 -4.55
N GLY A 610 -40.92 -54.25 -5.60
CA GLY A 610 -41.64 -53.69 -6.75
C GLY A 610 -41.93 -52.19 -6.67
N ASP A 611 -41.67 -51.55 -5.53
CA ASP A 611 -41.85 -50.11 -5.34
C ASP A 611 -40.91 -49.31 -6.24
N THR A 612 -41.33 -48.10 -6.60
CA THR A 612 -40.47 -47.18 -7.36
C THR A 612 -40.22 -45.88 -6.62
N ILE A 613 -38.97 -45.41 -6.67
CA ILE A 613 -38.57 -44.08 -6.23
C ILE A 613 -38.21 -43.28 -7.48
N THR A 614 -38.97 -42.23 -7.76
CA THR A 614 -38.70 -41.31 -8.87
C THR A 614 -38.08 -40.03 -8.31
N THR A 615 -36.81 -39.78 -8.60
CA THR A 615 -36.12 -38.56 -8.19
C THR A 615 -36.05 -37.57 -9.35
N TYR A 616 -36.50 -36.34 -9.12
CA TYR A 616 -36.35 -35.20 -10.02
C TYR A 616 -35.22 -34.31 -9.50
N THR A 617 -34.12 -34.22 -10.24
CA THR A 617 -32.94 -33.43 -9.84
C THR A 617 -32.85 -32.13 -10.63
N THR A 618 -32.93 -31.00 -9.96
CA THR A 618 -32.77 -29.66 -10.54
C THR A 618 -31.39 -29.10 -10.18
N THR A 619 -30.62 -28.65 -11.17
CA THR A 619 -29.31 -28.03 -10.93
C THR A 619 -29.40 -26.53 -11.11
N VAL A 620 -29.01 -25.76 -10.09
CA VAL A 620 -29.01 -24.30 -10.14
C VAL A 620 -27.56 -23.80 -10.13
N THR A 621 -27.17 -23.07 -11.16
CA THR A 621 -25.83 -22.51 -11.30
C THR A 621 -25.79 -21.09 -10.78
N TYR A 622 -24.77 -20.79 -9.98
CA TYR A 622 -24.54 -19.49 -9.36
C TYR A 622 -23.16 -18.92 -9.73
N HIS A 623 -23.10 -17.60 -9.87
CA HIS A 623 -21.90 -16.81 -10.07
C HIS A 623 -21.47 -16.17 -8.75
N LYS A 624 -20.16 -16.17 -8.42
CA LYS A 624 -19.66 -15.52 -7.20
C LYS A 624 -19.44 -14.04 -7.46
N ILE A 625 -20.18 -13.19 -6.77
CA ILE A 625 -20.17 -11.74 -6.97
C ILE A 625 -18.76 -11.17 -6.75
N GLN A 626 -18.27 -10.43 -7.74
CA GLN A 626 -17.02 -9.70 -7.74
C GLN A 626 -17.27 -8.20 -7.79
N ASN A 627 -16.43 -7.45 -7.08
CA ASN A 627 -16.47 -5.99 -7.07
C ASN A 627 -15.13 -5.46 -7.56
N GLU A 628 -15.15 -4.75 -8.68
CA GLU A 628 -13.98 -4.13 -9.26
C GLU A 628 -13.99 -2.61 -9.03
N ASN A 629 -12.86 -2.05 -8.63
CA ASN A 629 -12.68 -0.60 -8.50
C ASN A 629 -11.82 -0.08 -9.65
N LYS A 630 -12.31 0.93 -10.37
CA LYS A 630 -11.60 1.61 -11.45
C LYS A 630 -11.34 3.06 -11.06
N PHE A 631 -10.11 3.53 -11.27
CA PHE A 631 -9.72 4.92 -11.01
C PHE A 631 -9.42 5.61 -12.35
N VAL A 632 -10.08 6.73 -12.61
CA VAL A 632 -9.94 7.50 -13.85
C VAL A 632 -9.52 8.92 -13.49
N ILE A 633 -8.44 9.39 -14.11
CA ILE A 633 -8.02 10.80 -14.02
C ILE A 633 -8.42 11.48 -15.31
N LYS A 634 -9.17 12.57 -15.19
CA LYS A 634 -9.60 13.42 -16.31
C LYS A 634 -8.89 14.76 -16.20
N ASN A 635 -7.93 15.00 -17.09
CA ASN A 635 -7.24 16.29 -17.16
C ASN A 635 -8.05 17.25 -18.01
N VAL A 636 -8.32 18.45 -17.51
CA VAL A 636 -9.06 19.49 -18.25
C VAL A 636 -8.36 20.84 -18.14
N ASP A 637 -8.62 21.75 -19.08
CA ASP A 637 -8.24 23.15 -18.93
C ASP A 637 -9.22 23.94 -18.05
N GLU A 638 -8.93 25.22 -17.79
CA GLU A 638 -9.81 26.12 -17.03
C GLU A 638 -11.21 26.30 -17.67
N ALA A 639 -11.37 25.98 -18.96
CA ALA A 639 -12.66 25.99 -19.65
C ALA A 639 -13.40 24.64 -19.60
N GLY A 640 -12.80 23.61 -19.00
CA GLY A 640 -13.36 22.25 -18.88
C GLY A 640 -13.15 21.36 -20.11
N ILE A 641 -12.30 21.75 -21.06
CA ILE A 641 -11.93 20.95 -22.23
C ILE A 641 -10.93 19.87 -21.79
N GLU A 642 -11.13 18.62 -22.19
CA GLU A 642 -10.18 17.54 -21.90
C GLU A 642 -8.81 17.76 -22.58
N LEU A 643 -7.75 17.57 -21.79
CA LEU A 643 -6.37 17.70 -22.21
C LEU A 643 -5.73 16.31 -22.33
N THR A 644 -5.24 15.99 -23.54
CA THR A 644 -4.46 14.77 -23.80
C THR A 644 -2.95 15.01 -23.72
N ASP A 645 -2.52 16.28 -23.77
CA ASP A 645 -1.13 16.73 -23.62
C ASP A 645 -1.11 17.85 -22.57
N LEU A 646 -0.16 17.76 -21.63
CA LEU A 646 0.01 18.70 -20.52
C LEU A 646 1.19 19.67 -20.75
N THR A 647 1.84 19.59 -21.91
CA THR A 647 2.96 20.46 -22.27
C THR A 647 2.51 21.92 -22.31
N GLY A 648 3.17 22.77 -21.51
CA GLY A 648 2.82 24.19 -21.39
C GLY A 648 1.58 24.47 -20.52
N TYR A 649 1.22 23.53 -19.62
CA TYR A 649 0.12 23.71 -18.67
C TYR A 649 0.60 23.48 -17.22
N GLU A 650 0.11 24.29 -16.29
CA GLU A 650 0.34 24.15 -14.84
C GLU A 650 -0.93 23.65 -14.13
N LYS A 651 -0.77 22.81 -13.11
CA LYS A 651 -1.90 22.29 -12.34
C LYS A 651 -2.47 23.40 -11.45
N VAL A 652 -3.77 23.67 -11.57
CA VAL A 652 -4.49 24.68 -10.79
C VAL A 652 -5.21 24.03 -9.61
N SER A 653 -5.93 22.94 -9.85
CA SER A 653 -6.75 22.28 -8.84
C SER A 653 -6.99 20.81 -9.16
N GLU A 654 -7.43 20.07 -8.15
CA GLU A 654 -7.82 18.67 -8.26
C GLU A 654 -9.11 18.48 -7.47
N SER A 655 -10.10 17.83 -8.08
CA SER A 655 -11.39 17.56 -7.45
C SER A 655 -11.29 16.39 -6.47
N GLU A 656 -12.22 16.34 -5.52
CA GLU A 656 -12.50 15.08 -4.82
C GLU A 656 -12.99 14.01 -5.83
N PRO A 657 -12.66 12.72 -5.65
CA PRO A 657 -13.09 11.67 -6.56
C PRO A 657 -14.61 11.50 -6.58
N VAL A 658 -15.21 11.56 -7.77
CA VAL A 658 -16.64 11.30 -7.97
C VAL A 658 -16.86 9.81 -8.21
N LYS A 659 -17.73 9.19 -7.39
CA LYS A 659 -18.04 7.76 -7.44
C LYS A 659 -19.23 7.49 -8.35
N SER A 660 -19.09 6.56 -9.30
CA SER A 660 -20.20 5.90 -10.00
C SER A 660 -20.12 4.38 -9.80
N VAL A 661 -21.27 3.70 -9.80
CA VAL A 661 -21.36 2.23 -9.65
C VAL A 661 -22.21 1.69 -10.78
N GLU A 662 -21.68 0.71 -11.51
CA GLU A 662 -22.37 -0.06 -12.53
C GLU A 662 -22.55 -1.50 -12.03
N GLU A 663 -23.76 -2.03 -12.12
CA GLU A 663 -24.09 -3.42 -11.77
C GLU A 663 -24.28 -4.24 -13.04
N LEU A 664 -23.57 -5.36 -13.15
CA LEU A 664 -23.60 -6.26 -14.29
C LEU A 664 -24.69 -7.33 -14.14
N ALA A 665 -25.07 -7.97 -15.25
CA ALA A 665 -26.15 -8.96 -15.29
C ALA A 665 -25.89 -10.22 -14.44
N ASN A 666 -24.64 -10.47 -14.04
CA ASN A 666 -24.21 -11.55 -13.14
C ASN A 666 -24.13 -11.11 -11.66
N GLY A 667 -24.55 -9.89 -11.33
CA GLY A 667 -24.52 -9.34 -9.97
C GLY A 667 -23.19 -8.70 -9.56
N ASP A 668 -22.18 -8.69 -10.44
CA ASP A 668 -20.91 -7.99 -10.20
C ASP A 668 -21.09 -6.48 -10.21
N THR A 669 -20.20 -5.75 -9.52
CA THR A 669 -20.19 -4.29 -9.58
C THR A 669 -18.84 -3.73 -10.03
N ILE A 670 -18.89 -2.72 -10.89
CA ILE A 670 -17.74 -1.90 -11.26
C ILE A 670 -17.96 -0.52 -10.63
N THR A 671 -17.15 -0.18 -9.63
CA THR A 671 -17.15 1.15 -9.02
C THR A 671 -16.06 2.00 -9.66
N THR A 672 -16.44 3.06 -10.36
CA THR A 672 -15.49 4.01 -10.96
C THR A 672 -15.36 5.26 -10.12
N TYR A 673 -14.13 5.62 -9.76
CA TYR A 673 -13.77 6.88 -9.10
C TYR A 673 -13.10 7.79 -10.12
N THR A 674 -13.75 8.91 -10.44
CA THR A 674 -13.23 9.89 -11.40
C THR A 674 -12.69 11.11 -10.67
N THR A 675 -11.39 11.39 -10.83
CA THR A 675 -10.74 12.60 -10.33
C THR A 675 -10.52 13.55 -11.50
N THR A 676 -11.01 14.79 -11.40
CA THR A 676 -10.77 15.82 -12.42
C THR A 676 -9.64 16.71 -11.97
N VAL A 677 -8.61 16.86 -12.80
CA VAL A 677 -7.48 17.77 -12.54
C VAL A 677 -7.56 18.91 -13.54
N THR A 678 -7.67 20.14 -13.02
CA THR A 678 -7.77 21.35 -13.84
C THR A 678 -6.39 21.98 -14.00
N TYR A 679 -6.05 22.32 -15.24
CA TYR A 679 -4.78 22.93 -15.62
C TYR A 679 -4.98 24.29 -16.29
N LYS A 680 -4.03 25.20 -16.07
CA LYS A 680 -3.94 26.52 -16.70
C LYS A 680 -2.80 26.54 -17.70
N LYS A 681 -3.02 27.15 -18.86
CA LYS A 681 -1.99 27.25 -19.89
C LYS A 681 -0.95 28.27 -19.46
N VAL A 682 0.31 27.84 -19.37
CA VAL A 682 1.47 28.69 -19.10
C VAL A 682 1.96 29.23 -20.44
N SER A 683 1.92 30.56 -20.61
CA SER A 683 2.57 31.22 -21.75
C SER A 683 4.06 30.90 -21.70
N THR A 684 4.60 30.29 -22.75
CA THR A 684 6.04 30.01 -22.89
C THR A 684 6.82 31.25 -23.33
N LYS A 685 6.17 32.41 -23.41
CA LYS A 685 6.83 33.69 -23.70
C LYS A 685 7.24 34.34 -22.40
N ASP A 686 8.43 34.92 -22.38
CA ASP A 686 8.91 35.70 -21.26
C ASP A 686 7.93 36.85 -20.96
N PRO A 687 7.44 37.00 -19.72
CA PRO A 687 6.40 37.98 -19.39
C PRO A 687 6.85 39.44 -19.59
N ILE A 688 8.16 39.72 -19.52
CA ILE A 688 8.69 41.07 -19.79
C ILE A 688 8.60 41.35 -21.30
N ILE A 689 8.94 40.36 -22.13
CA ILE A 689 8.84 40.47 -23.59
C ILE A 689 7.37 40.57 -24.03
N GLU A 690 6.49 39.77 -23.43
CA GLU A 690 5.05 39.78 -23.72
C GLU A 690 4.38 41.10 -23.32
N ALA A 691 4.89 41.80 -22.30
CA ALA A 691 4.39 43.10 -21.86
C ALA A 691 4.80 44.28 -22.76
N ILE A 692 5.75 44.09 -23.69
CA ILE A 692 6.20 45.18 -24.59
C ILE A 692 5.05 45.56 -25.52
N LYS A 693 4.67 46.84 -25.46
CA LYS A 693 3.54 47.36 -26.25
C LYS A 693 3.97 47.65 -27.69
N PRO A 694 3.10 47.39 -28.67
CA PRO A 694 3.33 47.82 -30.04
C PRO A 694 3.30 49.35 -30.11
N ALA A 695 4.06 49.96 -31.03
CA ALA A 695 4.08 51.41 -31.21
C ALA A 695 2.69 52.03 -31.48
N ASN A 696 1.75 51.25 -31.99
CA ASN A 696 0.39 51.68 -32.28
C ASN A 696 -0.61 51.51 -31.12
N ASP A 697 -0.18 50.99 -29.97
CA ASP A 697 -1.01 50.85 -28.77
C ASP A 697 -1.57 52.23 -28.35
N PRO A 698 -2.86 52.34 -28.00
CA PRO A 698 -3.48 53.63 -27.66
C PRO A 698 -2.77 54.38 -26.53
N VAL A 699 -2.23 53.68 -25.53
CA VAL A 699 -1.48 54.27 -24.42
C VAL A 699 -0.15 54.83 -24.92
N ILE A 700 0.54 54.08 -25.78
CA ILE A 700 1.81 54.49 -26.39
C ILE A 700 1.63 55.74 -27.27
N LYS A 701 0.55 55.79 -28.07
CA LYS A 701 0.22 56.97 -28.88
C LYS A 701 -0.09 58.19 -28.02
N ALA A 702 -0.91 58.04 -26.97
CA ALA A 702 -1.26 59.13 -26.08
C ALA A 702 -0.01 59.73 -25.41
N ILE A 703 0.90 58.88 -24.93
CA ILE A 703 2.16 59.35 -24.33
C ILE A 703 3.09 59.99 -25.35
N ARG A 704 3.15 59.47 -26.58
CA ARG A 704 3.90 60.12 -27.67
C ARG A 704 3.36 61.53 -27.92
N GLU A 705 2.05 61.69 -28.10
CA GLU A 705 1.42 63.01 -28.32
C GLU A 705 1.68 63.96 -27.14
N GLN A 706 1.52 63.48 -25.90
CA GLN A 706 1.79 64.25 -24.68
C GLN A 706 3.22 64.81 -24.62
N VAL A 707 4.23 63.98 -24.94
CA VAL A 707 5.64 64.36 -24.84
C VAL A 707 6.11 65.16 -26.07
N GLU A 708 5.77 64.70 -27.26
CA GLU A 708 6.29 65.22 -28.53
C GLU A 708 5.52 66.47 -28.99
N THR A 709 4.19 66.48 -28.83
CA THR A 709 3.31 67.55 -29.33
C THR A 709 2.94 68.55 -28.25
N ASP A 710 2.48 68.06 -27.09
CA ASP A 710 1.97 68.93 -26.01
C ASP A 710 3.06 69.46 -25.07
N ASP A 711 4.30 69.01 -25.25
CA ASP A 711 5.46 69.35 -24.42
C ASP A 711 5.19 69.17 -22.91
N THR A 712 4.47 68.11 -22.56
CA THR A 712 4.04 67.78 -21.20
C THR A 712 4.84 66.61 -20.63
N ARG A 713 5.28 66.73 -19.37
CA ARG A 713 6.08 65.70 -18.68
C ARG A 713 5.29 64.42 -18.46
N VAL A 714 6.02 63.30 -18.43
CA VAL A 714 5.47 62.00 -18.02
C VAL A 714 5.40 61.96 -16.50
N THR A 715 4.30 61.45 -15.95
CA THR A 715 4.09 61.37 -14.49
C THR A 715 4.56 60.03 -13.93
N LEU A 716 4.72 59.93 -12.60
CA LEU A 716 5.17 58.70 -11.95
C LEU A 716 4.22 57.53 -12.23
N GLU A 717 2.91 57.75 -12.16
CA GLU A 717 1.91 56.73 -12.43
C GLU A 717 1.94 56.26 -13.90
N GLN A 718 2.18 57.17 -14.85
CA GLN A 718 2.36 56.82 -16.26
C GLN A 718 3.65 56.03 -16.46
N ALA A 719 4.74 56.42 -15.81
CA ALA A 719 6.01 55.71 -15.87
C ALA A 719 5.91 54.31 -15.27
N ASP A 720 5.22 54.13 -14.13
CA ASP A 720 5.00 52.82 -13.49
C ASP A 720 4.24 51.83 -14.39
N GLN A 721 3.37 52.34 -15.28
CA GLN A 721 2.63 51.51 -16.23
C GLN A 721 3.46 51.09 -17.45
N LEU A 722 4.52 51.84 -17.76
CA LEU A 722 5.25 51.72 -19.03
C LEU A 722 6.68 51.20 -18.86
N VAL A 723 7.31 51.47 -17.72
CA VAL A 723 8.69 51.11 -17.43
C VAL A 723 8.70 49.98 -16.42
N ASN A 724 9.26 48.85 -16.82
CA ASN A 724 9.52 47.75 -15.89
C ASN A 724 10.80 48.05 -15.09
N VAL A 725 10.62 48.47 -13.83
CA VAL A 725 11.75 48.80 -12.93
C VAL A 725 12.64 47.58 -12.66
N ALA A 726 12.07 46.39 -12.51
CA ALA A 726 12.86 45.17 -12.29
C ALA A 726 13.74 44.84 -13.51
N PHE A 727 13.20 44.99 -14.72
CA PHE A 727 13.97 44.85 -15.95
C PHE A 727 15.07 45.92 -16.07
N SER A 728 14.75 47.18 -15.73
CA SER A 728 15.72 48.27 -15.73
C SER A 728 16.89 47.97 -14.78
N LYS A 729 16.65 47.37 -13.62
CA LYS A 729 17.72 46.94 -12.70
C LYS A 729 18.56 45.80 -13.27
N GLU A 730 17.96 44.85 -14.00
CA GLU A 730 18.75 43.77 -14.62
C GLU A 730 19.66 44.33 -15.71
N VAL A 731 19.19 45.28 -16.51
CA VAL A 731 20.03 46.03 -17.46
C VAL A 731 21.12 46.79 -16.71
N ALA A 732 20.78 47.48 -15.61
CA ALA A 732 21.72 48.23 -14.80
C ALA A 732 22.83 47.35 -14.22
N LYS A 733 22.52 46.13 -13.81
CA LYS A 733 23.48 45.15 -13.31
C LYS A 733 24.48 44.71 -14.38
N HIS A 734 24.02 44.48 -15.61
CA HIS A 734 24.91 44.18 -16.73
C HIS A 734 25.77 45.39 -17.12
N PHE A 735 25.19 46.59 -17.12
CA PHE A 735 25.88 47.83 -17.46
C PHE A 735 26.94 48.21 -16.41
N GLU A 736 26.63 48.06 -15.11
CA GLU A 736 27.56 48.26 -13.99
C GLU A 736 28.83 47.45 -14.16
N LYS A 737 28.70 46.18 -14.52
CA LYS A 737 29.86 45.32 -14.73
C LYS A 737 30.78 45.86 -15.82
N LEU A 738 30.22 46.23 -16.97
CA LEU A 738 30.99 46.79 -18.10
C LEU A 738 31.65 48.13 -17.72
N VAL A 739 30.92 48.99 -17.02
CA VAL A 739 31.42 50.28 -16.54
C VAL A 739 32.56 50.11 -15.52
N GLN A 740 32.42 49.20 -14.56
CA GLN A 740 33.44 48.93 -13.56
C GLN A 740 34.70 48.32 -14.16
N GLU A 741 34.57 47.47 -15.18
CA GLU A 741 35.72 46.94 -15.94
C GLU A 741 36.49 48.07 -16.63
N GLU A 742 35.79 49.02 -17.24
CA GLU A 742 36.42 50.21 -17.84
C GLU A 742 37.06 51.13 -16.79
N GLN A 743 36.38 51.38 -15.67
CA GLN A 743 36.92 52.17 -14.56
C GLN A 743 38.17 51.54 -13.96
N GLU A 744 38.16 50.22 -13.77
CA GLU A 744 39.32 49.48 -13.26
C GLU A 744 40.51 49.56 -14.21
N LYS A 745 40.27 49.41 -15.52
CA LYS A 745 41.30 49.51 -16.56
C LYS A 745 42.04 50.85 -16.52
N TYR A 746 41.36 51.94 -16.14
CA TYR A 746 41.94 53.28 -16.12
C TYR A 746 42.19 53.85 -14.71
N GLY A 747 42.00 53.05 -13.66
CA GLY A 747 42.24 53.46 -12.28
C GLY A 747 41.27 54.52 -11.75
N GLU A 748 40.04 54.53 -12.27
CA GLU A 748 38.97 55.46 -11.87
C GLU A 748 38.17 54.89 -10.69
N THR A 749 37.40 55.73 -10.00
CA THR A 749 36.52 55.31 -8.89
C THR A 749 35.42 54.40 -9.41
N LYS A 750 35.29 53.21 -8.84
CA LYS A 750 34.21 52.27 -9.19
C LYS A 750 32.86 52.80 -8.75
N ILE A 751 31.95 52.94 -9.71
CA ILE A 751 30.55 53.29 -9.47
C ILE A 751 29.75 52.02 -9.22
N ASN A 752 28.75 52.09 -8.35
CA ASN A 752 27.84 50.98 -8.09
C ASN A 752 26.41 51.33 -8.47
N ASN A 753 25.59 50.33 -8.72
CA ASN A 753 24.15 50.55 -8.81
C ASN A 753 23.61 51.02 -7.46
N THR A 754 22.77 52.05 -7.49
CA THR A 754 22.26 52.64 -6.25
C THR A 754 21.34 51.70 -5.50
N LYS A 755 21.36 51.81 -4.17
CA LYS A 755 20.40 51.14 -3.28
C LYS A 755 19.17 51.99 -3.00
N ASP A 756 19.14 53.25 -3.48
CA ASP A 756 17.95 54.11 -3.44
C ASP A 756 16.91 53.58 -4.43
N GLU A 757 16.03 52.71 -3.93
CA GLU A 757 14.92 52.13 -4.68
C GLU A 757 14.01 53.18 -5.34
N ALA A 758 13.81 54.32 -4.66
CA ALA A 758 13.00 55.41 -5.18
C ALA A 758 13.66 56.10 -6.39
N ALA A 759 15.00 56.06 -6.51
CA ALA A 759 15.70 56.65 -7.64
C ALA A 759 15.37 55.96 -8.97
N TYR A 760 15.14 54.64 -8.98
CA TYR A 760 14.76 53.91 -10.20
C TYR A 760 13.37 54.31 -10.69
N ARG A 761 12.45 54.58 -9.77
CA ARG A 761 11.12 55.09 -10.10
C ARG A 761 11.17 56.54 -10.59
N GLU A 762 11.98 57.38 -9.94
CA GLU A 762 12.15 58.80 -10.30
C GLU A 762 12.75 58.99 -11.71
N ILE A 763 13.70 58.13 -12.12
CA ILE A 763 14.31 58.22 -13.46
C ILE A 763 13.49 57.52 -14.56
N ALA A 764 12.46 56.74 -14.20
CA ALA A 764 11.62 56.02 -15.17
C ALA A 764 10.85 56.96 -16.09
N GLU A 765 10.30 58.07 -15.56
CA GLU A 765 9.65 59.13 -16.36
C GLU A 765 10.56 59.58 -17.51
N ARG A 766 11.85 59.71 -17.18
CA ARG A 766 12.83 60.29 -18.09
C ARG A 766 13.12 59.38 -19.27
N ALA A 767 13.19 58.07 -19.05
CA ALA A 767 13.35 57.11 -20.15
C ALA A 767 12.20 57.21 -21.16
N VAL A 768 10.95 57.38 -20.68
CA VAL A 768 9.77 57.56 -21.54
C VAL A 768 9.84 58.89 -22.31
N GLU A 769 10.17 59.99 -21.63
CA GLU A 769 10.33 61.29 -22.29
C GLU A 769 11.41 61.26 -23.38
N VAL A 770 12.56 60.64 -23.09
CA VAL A 770 13.68 60.51 -24.01
C VAL A 770 13.29 59.74 -25.27
N MET A 771 12.36 58.78 -25.19
CA MET A 771 11.88 58.02 -26.36
C MET A 771 11.25 58.90 -27.43
N TYR A 772 10.49 59.92 -27.03
CA TYR A 772 9.71 60.76 -27.96
C TYR A 772 10.29 62.16 -28.10
N LYS A 773 11.17 62.58 -27.18
CA LYS A 773 11.91 63.85 -27.24
C LYS A 773 13.35 63.63 -26.78
N PHE A 774 14.19 63.21 -27.73
CA PHE A 774 15.62 62.95 -27.48
C PHE A 774 16.41 64.25 -27.28
N ASN A 775 16.30 64.82 -26.07
CA ASN A 775 16.91 66.09 -25.70
C ASN A 775 17.09 66.15 -24.18
N HIS A 776 18.20 66.69 -23.69
CA HIS A 776 18.45 66.95 -22.26
C HIS A 776 17.47 67.96 -21.62
N ALA A 777 16.82 68.80 -22.42
CA ALA A 777 15.71 69.63 -21.97
C ALA A 777 14.44 68.77 -21.78
N ARG A 778 14.01 68.59 -20.53
CA ARG A 778 12.73 67.95 -20.20
C ARG A 778 11.55 68.77 -20.72
N PRO A 779 10.38 68.14 -20.96
CA PRO A 779 9.16 68.86 -21.30
C PRO A 779 8.80 69.95 -20.28
N THR A 780 8.22 71.06 -20.75
CA THR A 780 7.99 72.26 -19.93
C THR A 780 6.67 72.25 -19.17
N ASN A 781 5.65 71.61 -19.72
CA ASN A 781 4.32 71.57 -19.12
C ASN A 781 4.21 70.42 -18.11
N LEU A 782 3.42 70.62 -17.05
CA LEU A 782 3.07 69.59 -16.07
C LEU A 782 1.63 69.16 -16.30
N ALA A 783 1.36 67.85 -16.27
CA ALA A 783 0.01 67.31 -16.16
C ALA A 783 -0.65 67.79 -14.86
N SER A 784 -1.93 68.17 -14.94
CA SER A 784 -2.68 68.75 -13.83
C SER A 784 -3.00 67.72 -12.74
N GLU A 785 -2.76 68.08 -11.47
CA GLU A 785 -3.11 67.29 -10.26
C GLU A 785 -2.30 66.00 -9.98
N GLU A 786 -1.16 65.79 -10.65
CA GLU A 786 -0.38 64.54 -10.52
C GLU A 786 0.96 64.71 -9.77
N THR A 787 1.44 63.60 -9.20
CA THR A 787 2.66 63.52 -8.38
C THR A 787 3.91 63.25 -9.21
N TYR A 788 4.95 64.06 -9.00
CA TYR A 788 6.28 63.94 -9.63
C TYR A 788 7.39 63.69 -8.61
N VAL A 789 7.01 63.42 -7.35
CA VAL A 789 7.94 63.29 -6.23
C VAL A 789 7.70 61.94 -5.57
N VAL A 790 8.76 61.15 -5.47
CA VAL A 790 8.74 59.88 -4.73
C VAL A 790 9.13 60.16 -3.28
N ASP A 791 8.23 59.83 -2.35
CA ASP A 791 8.48 59.89 -0.92
C ASP A 791 9.60 58.91 -0.52
N ARG A 792 10.49 59.36 0.36
CA ARG A 792 11.57 58.55 0.92
C ARG A 792 11.49 58.55 2.44
N GLU A 793 11.72 57.39 3.04
CA GLU A 793 11.71 57.26 4.50
C GLU A 793 12.92 57.97 5.12
N VAL A 794 12.72 58.65 6.26
CA VAL A 794 13.81 59.25 7.03
C VAL A 794 14.81 58.17 7.44
N GLY A 795 16.09 58.37 7.15
CA GLY A 795 17.16 57.39 7.38
C GLY A 795 17.49 56.49 6.19
N SER A 796 16.73 56.53 5.09
CA SER A 796 17.06 55.79 3.86
C SER A 796 18.20 56.45 3.06
N GLU A 797 18.88 55.65 2.21
CA GLU A 797 19.86 56.17 1.24
C GLU A 797 19.12 56.95 0.14
N LYS A 798 19.61 58.15 -0.16
CA LYS A 798 19.14 59.00 -1.26
C LYS A 798 20.30 59.30 -2.18
N MET A 799 20.15 58.86 -3.43
CA MET A 799 21.08 59.21 -4.50
C MET A 799 20.79 60.64 -4.99
N GLY A 800 21.84 61.45 -5.14
CA GLY A 800 21.74 62.72 -5.87
C GLY A 800 21.85 62.50 -7.38
N PHE A 801 21.07 63.22 -8.18
CA PHE A 801 21.15 63.17 -9.66
C PHE A 801 22.08 64.28 -10.17
N TRP A 802 23.38 63.98 -10.33
CA TRP A 802 24.40 64.96 -10.70
C TRP A 802 24.74 64.98 -12.20
N SER A 803 24.40 63.90 -12.91
CA SER A 803 24.54 63.82 -14.36
C SER A 803 23.28 63.25 -15.00
N GLU A 804 23.11 63.52 -16.30
CA GLU A 804 22.10 62.87 -17.12
C GLU A 804 22.75 62.38 -18.40
N ASN A 805 22.55 61.11 -18.71
CA ASN A 805 23.05 60.45 -19.91
C ASN A 805 21.87 59.75 -20.57
N ILE A 806 21.61 60.07 -21.83
CA ILE A 806 20.41 59.61 -22.56
C ILE A 806 20.81 58.92 -23.85
N SER A 807 20.10 57.85 -24.19
CA SER A 807 20.37 57.05 -25.39
C SER A 807 19.05 56.57 -25.98
N GLN A 808 19.06 56.46 -27.31
CA GLN A 808 18.10 55.69 -28.07
C GLN A 808 18.85 54.65 -28.87
N THR A 809 18.36 53.42 -28.85
CA THR A 809 18.93 52.30 -29.60
C THR A 809 17.81 51.36 -30.05
N SER A 810 18.16 50.38 -30.87
CA SER A 810 17.23 49.33 -31.29
C SER A 810 17.90 47.96 -31.22
N VAL A 811 17.12 46.93 -30.90
CA VAL A 811 17.59 45.54 -30.83
C VAL A 811 16.66 44.67 -31.68
N ARG A 812 17.22 43.74 -32.48
CA ARG A 812 16.39 42.85 -33.29
C ARG A 812 15.66 41.85 -32.41
N LYS A 813 14.38 41.62 -32.68
CA LYS A 813 13.59 40.59 -31.99
C LYS A 813 14.23 39.20 -32.12
N SER A 814 14.86 38.91 -33.28
CA SER A 814 15.60 37.67 -33.50
C SER A 814 16.85 37.50 -32.63
N GLU A 815 17.48 38.60 -32.21
CA GLU A 815 18.63 38.56 -31.29
C GLU A 815 18.18 38.36 -29.85
N VAL A 816 16.98 38.86 -29.50
CA VAL A 816 16.37 38.66 -28.17
C VAL A 816 15.90 37.22 -27.97
N ASN A 817 15.43 36.56 -29.03
CA ASN A 817 14.96 35.17 -28.99
C ASN A 817 13.93 34.90 -27.88
N ASP A 818 13.01 35.86 -27.67
CA ASP A 818 11.99 35.85 -26.61
C ASP A 818 12.54 35.67 -25.17
N ASP A 819 13.82 36.02 -24.92
CA ASP A 819 14.50 35.94 -23.62
C ASP A 819 14.84 37.34 -23.08
N SER A 820 14.22 37.76 -21.96
CA SER A 820 14.47 39.08 -21.37
C SER A 820 15.87 39.23 -20.78
N VAL A 821 16.52 38.15 -20.33
CA VAL A 821 17.91 38.22 -19.84
C VAL A 821 18.85 38.54 -20.99
N LEU A 822 18.65 37.88 -22.13
CA LEU A 822 19.42 38.18 -23.35
C LEU A 822 19.15 39.61 -23.84
N MET A 823 17.90 40.07 -23.79
CA MET A 823 17.55 41.46 -24.09
C MET A 823 18.29 42.45 -23.18
N ALA A 824 18.32 42.19 -21.87
CA ALA A 824 18.98 43.07 -20.90
C ALA A 824 20.49 43.19 -21.17
N GLN A 825 21.14 42.08 -21.51
CA GLN A 825 22.56 42.05 -21.90
C GLN A 825 22.81 42.84 -23.19
N LEU A 826 21.98 42.64 -24.20
CA LEU A 826 22.08 43.37 -25.48
C LEU A 826 21.92 44.87 -25.26
N ILE A 827 20.93 45.30 -24.48
CA ILE A 827 20.72 46.73 -24.16
C ILE A 827 21.93 47.30 -23.42
N ALA A 828 22.41 46.64 -22.36
CA ALA A 828 23.58 47.08 -21.60
C ALA A 828 24.84 47.22 -22.50
N GLN A 829 25.05 46.27 -23.42
CA GLN A 829 26.17 46.34 -24.37
C GLN A 829 26.02 47.51 -25.35
N ARG A 830 24.81 47.76 -25.88
CA ARG A 830 24.57 48.91 -26.77
C ARG A 830 24.80 50.24 -26.04
N MET A 831 24.36 50.34 -24.79
CA MET A 831 24.61 51.50 -23.93
C MET A 831 26.10 51.71 -23.69
N PHE A 832 26.85 50.64 -23.41
CA PHE A 832 28.31 50.72 -23.21
C PHE A 832 29.03 51.19 -24.47
N ASN A 833 28.66 50.66 -25.64
CA ASN A 833 29.26 51.07 -26.90
C ASN A 833 29.00 52.56 -27.19
N GLN A 834 27.79 53.05 -26.88
CA GLN A 834 27.42 54.44 -27.10
C GLN A 834 28.05 55.40 -26.09
N TYR A 835 27.78 55.20 -24.80
CA TYR A 835 28.22 56.13 -23.75
C TYR A 835 29.72 56.06 -23.45
N ILE A 836 30.30 54.88 -23.62
CA ILE A 836 31.65 54.59 -23.14
C ILE A 836 32.60 54.42 -24.31
N GLU A 837 32.39 53.42 -25.17
CA GLU A 837 33.39 53.12 -26.22
C GLU A 837 33.53 54.24 -27.25
N SER A 838 32.42 54.77 -27.75
CA SER A 838 32.40 55.80 -28.80
C SER A 838 32.96 57.13 -28.31
N GLU A 839 32.82 57.41 -27.01
CA GLU A 839 33.21 58.66 -26.37
C GLU A 839 34.56 58.59 -25.63
N ARG A 840 35.14 57.39 -25.52
CA ARG A 840 36.35 57.12 -24.73
C ARG A 840 37.49 58.07 -25.07
N GLU A 841 37.82 58.23 -26.34
CA GLU A 841 38.97 59.05 -26.75
C GLU A 841 38.76 60.53 -26.38
N ALA A 842 37.57 61.08 -26.68
CA ALA A 842 37.21 62.45 -26.36
C ALA A 842 37.14 62.70 -24.84
N GLY A 843 36.49 61.80 -24.09
CA GLY A 843 36.36 61.90 -22.64
C GLY A 843 37.72 61.86 -21.94
N ARG A 844 38.61 60.96 -22.37
CA ARG A 844 39.99 60.89 -21.85
C ARG A 844 40.84 62.12 -22.20
N ALA A 845 40.52 62.81 -23.29
CA ALA A 845 41.14 64.08 -23.65
C ALA A 845 40.54 65.29 -22.88
N GLY A 846 39.49 65.07 -22.07
CA GLY A 846 38.78 66.13 -21.35
C GLY A 846 37.84 66.94 -22.24
N ASP A 847 37.49 66.45 -23.43
CA ASP A 847 36.52 67.08 -24.31
C ASP A 847 35.11 66.70 -23.89
N TYR A 848 34.50 67.55 -23.06
CA TYR A 848 33.14 67.32 -22.55
C TYR A 848 32.06 67.37 -23.64
N VAL A 849 32.32 68.04 -24.78
CA VAL A 849 31.32 68.16 -25.85
C VAL A 849 31.12 66.83 -26.56
N ASN A 850 32.22 66.11 -26.80
CA ASN A 850 32.21 64.83 -27.54
C ASN A 850 32.43 63.61 -26.63
N GLY A 851 32.72 63.82 -25.34
CA GLY A 851 33.02 62.78 -24.36
C GLY A 851 32.25 62.91 -23.04
N GLY A 852 31.14 63.68 -23.06
CA GLY A 852 30.39 64.02 -21.86
C GLY A 852 29.85 62.82 -21.10
N HIS A 853 29.33 61.79 -21.79
CA HIS A 853 28.82 60.58 -21.14
C HIS A 853 29.95 59.77 -20.51
N TYR A 854 31.08 59.63 -21.23
CA TYR A 854 32.27 58.97 -20.68
C TYR A 854 32.74 59.69 -19.40
N MET A 855 32.84 61.02 -19.42
CA MET A 855 33.27 61.79 -18.25
C MET A 855 32.26 61.67 -17.09
N ASN A 856 30.95 61.70 -17.37
CA ASN A 856 29.89 61.61 -16.35
C ASN A 856 29.80 60.22 -15.69
N ILE A 857 30.10 59.14 -16.42
CA ILE A 857 29.94 57.76 -15.95
C ILE A 857 31.28 57.20 -15.44
N ILE A 858 32.37 57.40 -16.18
CA ILE A 858 33.68 56.81 -15.87
C ILE A 858 34.51 57.71 -14.95
N GLN A 859 34.54 59.03 -15.19
CA GLN A 859 35.49 59.95 -14.54
C GLN A 859 34.88 60.90 -13.50
N SER A 860 33.59 60.74 -13.20
CA SER A 860 32.87 61.67 -12.33
C SER A 860 33.27 61.58 -10.85
N GLY A 861 33.84 60.44 -10.43
CA GLY A 861 34.13 60.16 -9.03
C GLY A 861 32.87 59.89 -8.18
N HIS A 862 31.70 59.76 -8.81
CA HIS A 862 30.44 59.43 -8.15
C HIS A 862 30.44 57.99 -7.61
N SER A 863 29.73 57.76 -6.51
CA SER A 863 29.65 56.43 -5.89
C SER A 863 28.58 55.55 -6.53
N ASP A 864 27.51 56.17 -7.02
CA ASP A 864 26.27 55.49 -7.39
C ASP A 864 25.79 55.90 -8.78
N MET A 865 25.12 54.97 -9.45
CA MET A 865 24.34 55.20 -10.66
C MET A 865 22.95 54.57 -10.58
N VAL A 866 22.04 55.11 -11.38
CA VAL A 866 20.69 54.59 -11.56
C VAL A 866 20.31 54.64 -13.03
N LEU A 867 19.52 53.67 -13.47
CA LEU A 867 19.22 53.44 -14.88
C LEU A 867 17.74 53.07 -15.05
N ALA A 868 17.09 53.68 -16.04
CA ALA A 868 15.76 53.28 -16.51
C ALA A 868 15.80 52.93 -18.00
N VAL A 869 14.97 51.95 -18.37
CA VAL A 869 14.80 51.47 -19.74
C VAL A 869 13.33 51.48 -20.11
N PHE A 870 13.01 52.14 -21.22
CA PHE A 870 11.68 52.09 -21.82
C PHE A 870 11.75 51.44 -23.21
N ILE A 871 10.81 50.54 -23.48
CA ILE A 871 10.82 49.68 -24.67
C ILE A 871 9.45 49.70 -25.33
N VAL A 872 9.44 49.86 -26.64
CA VAL A 872 8.27 49.66 -27.50
C VAL A 872 8.66 48.87 -28.73
N GLU A 873 7.71 48.22 -29.40
CA GLU A 873 7.99 47.72 -30.75
C GLU A 873 8.25 48.88 -31.71
N ASP A 874 9.16 48.70 -32.66
CA ASP A 874 9.44 49.73 -33.64
C ASP A 874 8.30 49.82 -34.67
N GLU A 875 7.85 51.05 -34.95
CA GLU A 875 6.74 51.32 -35.88
C GLU A 875 7.17 51.18 -37.35
N GLU A 876 8.40 51.55 -37.65
CA GLU A 876 8.95 51.57 -39.00
C GLU A 876 9.52 50.20 -39.37
N ASP A 877 10.10 49.48 -38.40
CA ASP A 877 10.62 48.12 -38.58
C ASP A 877 10.12 47.14 -37.51
N PRO A 878 8.98 46.45 -37.73
CA PRO A 878 8.39 45.52 -36.76
C PRO A 878 9.30 44.36 -36.31
N GLY A 879 10.44 44.15 -36.99
CA GLY A 879 11.48 43.19 -36.60
C GLY A 879 12.36 43.65 -35.44
N TYR A 880 12.18 44.89 -34.94
CA TYR A 880 12.99 45.47 -33.88
C TYR A 880 12.15 45.94 -32.67
N TYR A 881 12.82 46.00 -31.54
CA TYR A 881 12.41 46.81 -30.40
C TYR A 881 13.14 48.14 -30.43
N ARG A 882 12.42 49.23 -30.24
CA ARG A 882 12.98 50.56 -30.02
C ARG A 882 13.11 50.79 -28.53
N ILE A 883 14.30 51.22 -28.11
CA ILE A 883 14.68 51.31 -26.70
C ILE A 883 15.20 52.72 -26.42
N SER A 884 14.73 53.33 -25.34
CA SER A 884 15.33 54.52 -24.77
C SER A 884 15.85 54.22 -23.38
N THR A 885 16.98 54.82 -23.04
CA THR A 885 17.60 54.65 -21.73
C THR A 885 17.99 55.99 -21.15
N THR A 886 17.98 56.06 -19.83
CA THR A 886 18.49 57.21 -19.08
C THR A 886 19.33 56.69 -17.94
N VAL A 887 20.55 57.22 -17.80
CA VAL A 887 21.48 56.93 -16.72
C VAL A 887 21.83 58.23 -16.01
N SER A 888 21.68 58.23 -14.70
CA SER A 888 22.18 59.29 -13.83
C SER A 888 23.26 58.74 -12.92
N THR A 889 24.24 59.58 -12.57
CA THR A 889 25.30 59.27 -11.61
C THR A 889 25.34 60.33 -10.50
N GLY A 890 25.79 59.95 -9.31
CA GLY A 890 25.91 60.88 -8.20
C GLY A 890 26.36 60.29 -6.88
N PHE A 891 26.40 61.13 -5.86
CA PHE A 891 26.75 60.74 -4.48
C PHE A 891 25.51 60.33 -3.68
N VAL A 892 25.71 59.43 -2.72
CA VAL A 892 24.68 59.03 -1.76
C VAL A 892 24.71 59.93 -0.52
N SER A 893 23.51 60.30 -0.08
CA SER A 893 23.25 60.98 1.19
C SER A 893 22.20 60.21 1.99
N ILE A 894 22.02 60.53 3.27
CA ILE A 894 20.94 59.97 4.08
C ILE A 894 19.80 60.97 4.18
N VAL A 895 18.57 60.51 3.94
CA VAL A 895 17.36 61.33 4.11
C VAL A 895 17.24 61.76 5.56
N LYS A 896 17.15 63.07 5.79
CA LYS A 896 17.12 63.69 7.12
C LYS A 896 15.71 63.86 7.65
#